data_AF-A0A9D5KB32-F1
#
_entry.id   AF-A0A9D5KB32-F1
#
_cell.length_a   1.000
_cell.length_b   1.000
_cell.length_c   1.000
_cell.angle_alpha   90.00
_cell.angle_beta   90.00
_cell.angle_gamma   90.00
#
_symmetry.space_group_name_H-M   'P 1'
#
loop_
_entity.id
_entity.type
_entity.pdbx_description
1 polymer ?
#
loop_
_entity_poly.entity_id
_entity_poly.type
_entity_poly.pdbx_seq_one_letter_code
_entity_poly.pdbx_strand_id
1 'polypeptide(L)'
;MIWLSVILSLLSAGETERGVTCEVNPTVELIHRPSIDWTRPSDLRTVSQFPAETTSQIGFHILIPAQTAYVLRCDPGKMTVSDTLVPDYGLTSDAEAAITASPRWLRLDLTDNLMRLSQAKQNTIADMILNPLDPRLRDEIAFQAAHISYKHLQSMNLSVITENLNRLFDIDEELGYVEIVDYGDPQSDDDYYSTTSYKGLDDGDTVTYEIPYSIYYWYVIHPRITDEFPKIIYDKFWREFLYYDNGTTSYTAGVYPLLQDALSDIEFVWDGQRHVWPADRELSADMGAINAIGWWVSRVLPLGAQPVPDPRPIQPSEIATDHDGNCGECQDLFCAGLRTGLIPALGVMDINEDHVWNAFWWPTDAFGGESGWFPCQVDLGGGVTHAADSGCAYDKDRGGGKYCSMIWNWRGDGYQFSSVETYSNSCTLSVHVYDTKGKPVGNGEVDLKSERWQGASLIKGYSGITNREGVFTTTLGEEQNYEAEVLWEKLGVIIDSASAIAGSHHVVPCTLSSDYNPQARELVTEQGTYQPREGTSLSLQVDSCCDLGHCPTYSYEEVSSESAVKFAPGKLTDFFITDLEGLEDFLAEQEFTTYGHFSIEGEIDTTLDAPLSEVFYLVFFNNHADMEEAISGRISVTGEPEMLAVDIPVLQNPLLSQYADIWVVPINEELAEPPEVTVTINGEGESVELEGVAETFNYMGGFKFTRSGTATVEVAAGDTLFSRTFNVSQIASSGGSLTSLDGVVQLEVPESCVESSTFFTIIPASVTSGKTAYAYAVKTVNTGRAVGPAYRIGPSGDILSTPVTLRFSYSGYDLVGADPSTLAVMRYLDGEWFRIPCYIDRNNSVISATVDRLGTFQVTSDFRQHTPDLPSMTEVEVTTNYPSENDPLISFAVAREVEVSVEVFDASGRKVSTLAKGNFSEGEHVIRWKGTDMTGKSLAKGIYFCRLRTPEIDETLKLIHLH
;
A
#
# COMPACT_ATOMS: atom_id res chain seq x y z
N MET A 1 22.17 -12.18 -41.68
CA MET A 1 23.11 -12.77 -42.66
C MET A 1 23.95 -13.91 -42.09
N ILE A 2 24.36 -13.86 -40.81
CA ILE A 2 25.22 -14.87 -40.15
C ILE A 2 24.58 -16.27 -40.06
N TRP A 3 23.26 -16.35 -39.86
CA TRP A 3 22.51 -17.61 -39.80
C TRP A 3 22.44 -18.38 -41.13
N LEU A 4 22.51 -17.68 -42.28
CA LEU A 4 22.47 -18.31 -43.60
C LEU A 4 23.78 -19.08 -43.91
N SER A 5 24.90 -18.61 -43.38
CA SER A 5 26.23 -19.23 -43.48
C SER A 5 26.36 -20.49 -42.63
N VAL A 6 25.74 -20.54 -41.45
CA VAL A 6 25.79 -21.71 -40.55
C VAL A 6 24.98 -22.88 -41.12
N ILE A 7 23.81 -22.61 -41.68
CA ILE A 7 22.93 -23.63 -42.29
C ILE A 7 23.57 -24.24 -43.55
N LEU A 8 24.25 -23.43 -44.38
CA LEU A 8 24.98 -23.92 -45.55
C LEU A 8 26.23 -24.75 -45.18
N SER A 9 26.84 -24.47 -44.02
CA SER A 9 27.98 -25.23 -43.51
C SER A 9 27.57 -26.62 -43.02
N LEU A 10 26.46 -26.70 -42.28
CA LEU A 10 25.93 -27.96 -41.73
C LEU A 10 25.34 -28.89 -42.81
N LEU A 11 24.80 -28.34 -43.90
CA LEU A 11 24.32 -29.14 -45.04
C LEU A 11 25.46 -29.71 -45.92
N SER A 12 26.68 -29.17 -45.79
CA SER A 12 27.86 -29.61 -46.56
C SER A 12 28.69 -30.70 -45.87
N ALA A 13 28.51 -30.88 -44.56
CA ALA A 13 29.17 -31.90 -43.75
C ALA A 13 28.18 -33.05 -43.49
N GLY A 14 28.18 -34.06 -44.35
CA GLY A 14 27.21 -35.17 -44.33
C GLY A 14 27.32 -36.10 -43.12
N GLU A 15 26.81 -35.66 -41.96
CA GLU A 15 26.61 -36.48 -40.77
C GLU A 15 25.13 -36.50 -40.37
N THR A 16 24.36 -37.35 -41.04
CA THR A 16 22.96 -37.65 -40.68
C THR A 16 22.92 -38.82 -39.69
N GLU A 17 23.16 -38.61 -38.39
CA GLU A 17 22.80 -39.62 -37.37
C GLU A 17 22.87 -39.13 -35.90
N ARG A 18 22.24 -38.00 -35.54
CA ARG A 18 21.72 -37.79 -34.18
C ARG A 18 20.40 -37.03 -34.24
N GLY A 19 19.35 -37.65 -33.72
CA GLY A 19 18.01 -37.07 -33.66
C GLY A 19 17.99 -35.82 -32.78
N VAL A 20 17.95 -34.67 -33.44
CA VAL A 20 17.50 -33.40 -32.84
C VAL A 20 16.21 -33.05 -33.55
N THR A 21 15.08 -33.30 -32.90
CA THR A 21 13.81 -32.66 -33.29
C THR A 21 13.85 -31.23 -32.76
N CYS A 22 14.21 -30.29 -33.63
CA CYS A 22 13.93 -28.88 -33.43
C CYS A 22 12.62 -28.58 -34.16
N GLU A 23 11.54 -28.31 -33.42
CA GLU A 23 10.39 -27.61 -33.97
C GLU A 23 10.80 -26.16 -34.24
N VAL A 24 11.23 -25.89 -35.47
CA VAL A 24 11.40 -24.54 -35.95
C VAL A 24 10.00 -24.00 -36.24
N ASN A 25 9.52 -23.08 -35.41
CA ASN A 25 8.42 -22.18 -35.77
C ASN A 25 9.04 -20.96 -36.48
N PRO A 26 8.97 -20.84 -37.82
CA PRO A 26 9.44 -19.67 -38.53
C PRO A 26 8.27 -18.67 -38.64
N THR A 27 7.86 -18.13 -37.50
CA THR A 27 7.22 -16.82 -37.50
C THR A 27 8.28 -15.84 -37.05
N VAL A 28 8.83 -15.11 -38.03
CA VAL A 28 9.35 -13.78 -37.76
C VAL A 28 8.13 -12.97 -37.34
N GLU A 29 7.77 -13.06 -36.07
CA GLU A 29 7.07 -11.97 -35.43
C GLU A 29 8.06 -10.81 -35.49
N LEU A 30 7.69 -9.78 -36.25
CA LEU A 30 8.04 -8.42 -35.88
C LEU A 30 7.87 -8.38 -34.37
N ILE A 31 8.96 -8.24 -33.62
CA ILE A 31 8.93 -8.06 -32.17
C ILE A 31 7.86 -7.00 -31.93
N HIS A 32 6.69 -7.45 -31.49
CA HIS A 32 5.69 -6.57 -30.96
C HIS A 32 6.35 -6.11 -29.68
N ARG A 33 7.03 -4.96 -29.78
CA ARG A 33 7.66 -4.31 -28.63
C ARG A 33 6.56 -4.22 -27.57
N PRO A 34 6.80 -4.68 -26.34
CA PRO A 34 5.74 -4.84 -25.37
C PRO A 34 4.96 -3.52 -25.30
N SER A 35 3.64 -3.58 -25.46
CA SER A 35 2.81 -2.56 -24.84
C SER A 35 3.17 -2.59 -23.36
N ILE A 36 3.59 -1.46 -22.79
CA ILE A 36 3.67 -1.37 -21.33
C ILE A 36 2.26 -1.65 -20.83
N ASP A 37 2.08 -2.81 -20.24
CA ASP A 37 0.81 -3.28 -19.72
C ASP A 37 0.61 -2.60 -18.37
N TRP A 38 0.01 -1.41 -18.41
CA TRP A 38 -0.38 -0.64 -17.22
C TRP A 38 -1.65 -1.20 -16.58
N THR A 39 -1.94 -2.50 -16.68
CA THR A 39 -3.12 -3.09 -16.03
C THR A 39 -2.93 -3.10 -14.52
N ARG A 40 -3.53 -2.09 -13.88
CA ARG A 40 -3.54 -1.86 -12.43
C ARG A 40 -4.64 -2.69 -11.75
N PRO A 41 -4.51 -2.99 -10.44
CA PRO A 41 -5.62 -3.45 -9.63
C PRO A 41 -6.80 -2.48 -9.78
N SER A 42 -7.95 -2.99 -10.22
CA SER A 42 -9.09 -2.21 -10.70
C SER A 42 -10.01 -1.69 -9.62
N ASP A 43 -9.69 -1.83 -8.33
CA ASP A 43 -10.70 -1.61 -7.30
C ASP A 43 -10.07 -0.98 -6.06
N LEU A 44 -10.57 0.20 -5.68
CA LEU A 44 -10.30 0.80 -4.37
C LEU A 44 -10.88 -0.13 -3.29
N ARG A 45 -10.01 -0.74 -2.49
CA ARG A 45 -10.38 -1.47 -1.27
C ARG A 45 -9.58 -0.98 -0.09
N THR A 46 -10.30 -0.91 1.02
CA THR A 46 -9.83 -0.56 2.35
C THR A 46 -9.26 -1.80 3.04
N VAL A 47 -8.08 -1.70 3.66
CA VAL A 47 -7.65 -2.68 4.67
C VAL A 47 -7.07 -1.99 5.92
N SER A 48 -7.28 -2.65 7.05
CA SER A 48 -7.39 -2.17 8.43
C SER A 48 -6.08 -2.01 9.22
N GLN A 49 -6.10 -1.12 10.22
CA GLN A 49 -5.70 -1.30 11.65
C GLN A 49 -5.93 0.07 12.35
N PHE A 50 -6.89 0.31 13.23
CA PHE A 50 -7.21 -0.26 14.56
C PHE A 50 -8.76 -0.33 14.73
N PRO A 51 -9.34 -0.85 15.84
CA PRO A 51 -10.78 -0.67 16.11
C PRO A 51 -11.15 0.78 15.87
N ALA A 52 -12.37 1.06 15.40
CA ALA A 52 -12.93 2.38 15.11
C ALA A 52 -12.91 3.34 16.33
N GLU A 53 -11.71 3.66 16.82
CA GLU A 53 -11.39 4.71 17.74
C GLU A 53 -11.08 5.91 16.87
N THR A 54 -12.02 6.83 16.85
CA THR A 54 -11.83 8.19 16.39
C THR A 54 -10.68 8.82 17.20
N THR A 55 -9.58 9.20 16.55
CA THR A 55 -8.40 9.79 17.21
C THR A 55 -8.30 11.28 16.91
N SER A 56 -7.69 12.07 17.80
CA SER A 56 -7.41 13.49 17.54
C SER A 56 -6.27 13.71 16.54
N GLN A 57 -5.59 12.64 16.15
CA GLN A 57 -4.41 12.66 15.30
C GLN A 57 -4.20 11.33 14.58
N ILE A 58 -3.83 11.38 13.31
CA ILE A 58 -3.38 10.23 12.49
C ILE A 58 -2.00 10.54 11.91
N GLY A 59 -1.08 9.58 12.04
CA GLY A 59 0.16 9.56 11.27
C GLY A 59 -0.04 8.69 10.03
N PHE A 60 0.46 9.11 8.88
CA PHE A 60 0.40 8.36 7.63
C PHE A 60 1.81 8.18 7.05
N HIS A 61 2.04 7.03 6.42
CA HIS A 61 3.25 6.66 5.71
C HIS A 61 2.81 5.73 4.58
N ILE A 62 2.39 6.31 3.46
CA ILE A 62 1.59 5.62 2.44
C ILE A 62 2.11 5.90 1.04
N LEU A 63 1.95 4.92 0.16
CA LEU A 63 2.17 5.02 -1.27
C LEU A 63 0.83 5.31 -1.96
N ILE A 64 0.72 6.38 -2.75
CA ILE A 64 -0.45 6.69 -3.55
C ILE A 64 -0.14 6.35 -4.99
N PRO A 65 -0.68 5.23 -5.53
CA PRO A 65 -0.47 4.89 -6.92
C PRO A 65 -0.99 5.97 -7.87
N ALA A 66 -0.41 6.05 -9.05
CA ALA A 66 -0.80 6.95 -10.12
C ALA A 66 -2.31 6.87 -10.39
N GLN A 67 -2.95 8.04 -10.51
CA GLN A 67 -4.39 8.21 -10.71
C GLN A 67 -5.28 7.66 -9.58
N THR A 68 -4.74 7.43 -8.39
CA THR A 68 -5.51 7.02 -7.20
C THR A 68 -5.49 8.10 -6.13
N ALA A 69 -6.26 7.89 -5.05
CA ALA A 69 -6.39 8.82 -3.95
C ALA A 69 -6.30 8.14 -2.59
N TYR A 70 -5.81 8.90 -1.62
CA TYR A 70 -5.90 8.61 -0.20
C TYR A 70 -6.82 9.65 0.46
N VAL A 71 -7.85 9.19 1.16
CA VAL A 71 -8.93 10.05 1.68
C VAL A 71 -9.05 9.89 3.18
N LEU A 72 -8.95 11.03 3.87
CA LEU A 72 -9.18 11.16 5.29
C LEU A 72 -10.52 11.84 5.55
N ARG A 73 -11.29 11.29 6.47
CA ARG A 73 -12.50 11.94 7.02
C ARG A 73 -12.14 12.70 8.28
N CYS A 74 -12.54 13.96 8.34
CA CYS A 74 -12.33 14.85 9.47
C CYS A 74 -13.69 15.24 10.07
N ASP A 75 -13.83 15.10 11.39
CA ASP A 75 -15.03 15.43 12.16
C ASP A 75 -14.66 16.48 13.23
N PRO A 76 -14.78 17.78 12.92
CA PRO A 76 -14.49 18.87 13.84
C PRO A 76 -15.36 18.86 15.09
N GLY A 77 -16.60 18.39 14.98
CA GLY A 77 -17.53 18.30 16.11
C GLY A 77 -17.09 17.29 17.16
N LYS A 78 -16.39 16.23 16.73
CA LYS A 78 -15.84 15.20 17.62
C LYS A 78 -14.33 15.35 17.88
N MET A 79 -13.67 16.31 17.23
CA MET A 79 -12.22 16.51 17.26
C MET A 79 -11.44 15.29 16.77
N THR A 80 -11.88 14.69 15.66
CA THR A 80 -11.38 13.39 15.24
C THR A 80 -11.12 13.25 13.76
N VAL A 81 -10.14 12.42 13.39
CA VAL A 81 -9.78 12.06 12.02
C VAL A 81 -9.78 10.54 11.84
N SER A 82 -10.10 10.04 10.63
CA SER A 82 -10.08 8.62 10.29
C SER A 82 -9.76 8.38 8.81
N ASP A 83 -8.99 7.34 8.50
CA ASP A 83 -8.84 6.82 7.14
C ASP A 83 -10.17 6.31 6.60
N THR A 84 -10.58 6.81 5.42
CA THR A 84 -11.85 6.42 4.79
C THR A 84 -11.63 5.74 3.45
N LEU A 85 -10.59 6.13 2.71
CA LEU A 85 -10.18 5.48 1.47
C LEU A 85 -8.66 5.37 1.42
N VAL A 86 -8.15 4.16 1.17
CA VAL A 86 -6.73 3.89 0.90
C VAL A 86 -6.64 3.16 -0.45
N PRO A 87 -5.54 3.29 -1.20
CA PRO A 87 -5.32 2.48 -2.40
C PRO A 87 -5.27 0.98 -2.07
N ASP A 88 -5.89 0.14 -2.93
CA ASP A 88 -5.70 -1.32 -2.88
C ASP A 88 -4.47 -1.69 -3.71
N TYR A 89 -3.49 -2.26 -3.03
CA TYR A 89 -2.25 -2.71 -3.66
C TYR A 89 -2.34 -4.15 -4.19
N GLY A 90 -3.47 -4.86 -4.01
CA GLY A 90 -3.60 -6.27 -4.38
C GLY A 90 -2.67 -7.19 -3.58
N LEU A 91 -2.33 -6.79 -2.35
CA LEU A 91 -1.45 -7.53 -1.46
C LEU A 91 -2.18 -8.70 -0.79
N THR A 92 -1.46 -9.78 -0.57
CA THR A 92 -1.89 -10.90 0.29
C THR A 92 -1.78 -10.52 1.77
N SER A 93 -2.54 -11.21 2.64
CA SER A 93 -2.42 -11.01 4.10
C SER A 93 -1.02 -11.25 4.63
N ASP A 94 -0.29 -12.19 4.03
CA ASP A 94 1.08 -12.51 4.43
C ASP A 94 2.02 -11.38 3.99
N ALA A 95 1.83 -10.81 2.79
CA ALA A 95 2.57 -9.64 2.34
C ALA A 95 2.34 -8.40 3.22
N GLU A 96 1.10 -8.12 3.62
CA GLU A 96 0.79 -7.04 4.55
C GLU A 96 1.49 -7.24 5.91
N ALA A 97 1.48 -8.48 6.43
CA ALA A 97 2.18 -8.83 7.64
C ALA A 97 3.71 -8.66 7.51
N ALA A 98 4.29 -9.05 6.37
CA ALA A 98 5.71 -8.89 6.08
C ALA A 98 6.13 -7.42 5.97
N ILE A 99 5.33 -6.57 5.31
CA ILE A 99 5.54 -5.11 5.27
C ILE A 99 5.50 -4.54 6.68
N THR A 100 4.51 -4.91 7.49
CA THR A 100 4.39 -4.45 8.88
C THR A 100 5.59 -4.88 9.73
N ALA A 101 6.10 -6.11 9.54
CA ALA A 101 7.26 -6.61 10.27
C ALA A 101 8.60 -5.99 9.82
N SER A 102 8.65 -5.38 8.63
CA SER A 102 9.83 -4.74 8.07
C SER A 102 10.04 -3.34 8.66
N PRO A 103 11.28 -2.80 8.64
CA PRO A 103 11.56 -1.44 9.06
C PRO A 103 10.71 -0.43 8.30
N ARG A 104 10.23 0.60 8.97
CA ARG A 104 9.36 1.63 8.40
C ARG A 104 10.00 2.29 7.18
N TRP A 105 11.31 2.57 7.21
CA TRP A 105 12.05 3.13 6.07
C TRP A 105 12.03 2.26 4.79
N LEU A 106 11.69 0.96 4.87
CA LEU A 106 11.55 0.04 3.74
C LEU A 106 10.12 -0.17 3.26
N ARG A 107 9.11 0.16 4.07
CA ARG A 107 7.74 -0.29 3.85
C ARG A 107 7.17 0.17 2.52
N LEU A 108 7.45 1.41 2.10
CA LEU A 108 6.93 1.95 0.84
C LEU A 108 7.54 1.25 -0.37
N ASP A 109 8.84 0.97 -0.34
CA ASP A 109 9.54 0.29 -1.45
C ASP A 109 9.13 -1.17 -1.55
N LEU A 110 9.00 -1.82 -0.40
CA LEU A 110 8.52 -3.19 -0.34
C LEU A 110 7.07 -3.28 -0.81
N THR A 111 6.22 -2.31 -0.46
CA THR A 111 4.84 -2.22 -0.94
C THR A 111 4.80 -2.06 -2.45
N ASP A 112 5.55 -1.09 -3.01
CA ASP A 112 5.62 -0.84 -4.46
C ASP A 112 6.08 -2.09 -5.23
N ASN A 113 7.05 -2.81 -4.71
CA ASN A 113 7.57 -3.98 -5.39
C ASN A 113 6.64 -5.20 -5.26
N LEU A 114 6.07 -5.46 -4.07
CA LEU A 114 5.17 -6.59 -3.83
C LEU A 114 3.84 -6.47 -4.58
N MET A 115 3.28 -5.26 -4.70
CA MET A 115 2.01 -5.03 -5.42
C MET A 115 2.10 -5.39 -6.91
N ARG A 116 3.32 -5.41 -7.47
CA ARG A 116 3.61 -5.75 -8.88
C ARG A 116 3.86 -7.25 -9.09
N LEU A 117 3.91 -8.04 -8.02
CA LEU A 117 4.19 -9.47 -8.07
C LEU A 117 2.90 -10.30 -8.01
N SER A 118 2.95 -11.48 -8.62
CA SER A 118 1.90 -12.50 -8.42
C SER A 118 1.75 -12.86 -6.94
N GLN A 119 0.52 -13.12 -6.47
CA GLN A 119 0.25 -13.49 -5.07
C GLN A 119 1.12 -14.66 -4.55
N ALA A 120 1.46 -15.64 -5.40
CA ALA A 120 2.35 -16.73 -5.03
C ALA A 120 3.79 -16.26 -4.70
N LYS A 121 4.29 -15.28 -5.47
CA LYS A 121 5.60 -14.65 -5.23
C LYS A 121 5.55 -13.75 -4.00
N GLN A 122 4.46 -12.99 -3.82
CA GLN A 122 4.23 -12.22 -2.59
C GLN A 122 4.32 -13.10 -1.35
N ASN A 123 3.57 -14.21 -1.30
CA ASN A 123 3.59 -15.12 -0.15
C ASN A 123 4.97 -15.76 0.09
N THR A 124 5.70 -16.09 -0.97
CA THR A 124 7.05 -16.67 -0.83
C THR A 124 8.01 -15.66 -0.21
N ILE A 125 8.00 -14.42 -0.68
CA ILE A 125 8.84 -13.34 -0.13
C ILE A 125 8.40 -13.00 1.30
N ALA A 126 7.09 -12.96 1.56
CA ALA A 126 6.54 -12.71 2.88
C ALA A 126 7.02 -13.75 3.90
N ASP A 127 7.02 -15.04 3.54
CA ASP A 127 7.54 -16.11 4.38
C ASP A 127 9.03 -15.92 4.71
N MET A 128 9.84 -15.49 3.73
CA MET A 128 11.27 -15.22 3.95
C MET A 128 11.51 -14.07 4.95
N ILE A 129 10.67 -13.03 4.92
CA ILE A 129 10.77 -11.87 5.83
C ILE A 129 10.23 -12.22 7.23
N LEU A 130 9.12 -12.96 7.30
CA LEU A 130 8.48 -13.32 8.57
C LEU A 130 9.24 -14.43 9.31
N ASN A 131 9.85 -15.35 8.56
CA ASN A 131 10.53 -16.54 9.08
C ASN A 131 12.00 -16.63 8.60
N PRO A 132 12.84 -15.61 8.84
CA PRO A 132 14.24 -15.67 8.45
C PRO A 132 14.98 -16.72 9.29
N LEU A 133 16.06 -17.29 8.73
CA LEU A 133 16.90 -18.26 9.44
C LEU A 133 17.54 -17.66 10.70
N ASP A 134 17.97 -16.40 10.61
CA ASP A 134 18.40 -15.55 11.72
C ASP A 134 17.49 -14.31 11.77
N PRO A 135 16.83 -14.01 12.90
CA PRO A 135 16.00 -12.82 13.05
C PRO A 135 16.70 -11.49 12.73
N ARG A 136 18.03 -11.43 12.85
CA ARG A 136 18.83 -10.24 12.49
C ARG A 136 18.85 -9.94 10.99
N LEU A 137 18.47 -10.89 10.13
CA LEU A 137 18.51 -10.73 8.67
C LEU A 137 17.23 -10.15 8.07
N ARG A 138 16.25 -9.79 8.91
CA ARG A 138 14.91 -9.44 8.42
C ARG A 138 14.96 -8.21 7.51
N ASP A 139 15.71 -7.19 7.92
CA ASP A 139 15.92 -5.94 7.19
C ASP A 139 16.74 -6.15 5.92
N GLU A 140 17.79 -6.99 5.90
CA GLU A 140 18.49 -7.31 4.64
C GLU A 140 17.63 -8.10 3.64
N ILE A 141 16.79 -9.01 4.12
CA ILE A 141 15.84 -9.75 3.26
C ILE A 141 14.78 -8.79 2.71
N ALA A 142 14.19 -7.96 3.58
CA ALA A 142 13.21 -6.96 3.18
C ALA A 142 13.80 -5.94 2.20
N PHE A 143 15.04 -5.49 2.43
CA PHE A 143 15.73 -4.56 1.54
C PHE A 143 15.94 -5.15 0.14
N GLN A 144 16.43 -6.39 0.05
CA GLN A 144 16.60 -7.06 -1.25
C GLN A 144 15.25 -7.27 -1.94
N ALA A 145 14.23 -7.69 -1.20
CA ALA A 145 12.87 -7.84 -1.73
C ALA A 145 12.25 -6.52 -2.20
N ALA A 146 12.62 -5.39 -1.59
CA ALA A 146 12.17 -4.06 -1.98
C ALA A 146 12.90 -3.50 -3.22
N HIS A 147 14.16 -3.88 -3.44
CA HIS A 147 15.04 -3.18 -4.40
C HIS A 147 15.53 -4.04 -5.57
N ILE A 148 15.30 -5.36 -5.56
CA ILE A 148 15.43 -6.17 -6.78
C ILE A 148 14.19 -5.96 -7.63
N SER A 149 14.35 -5.55 -8.90
CA SER A 149 13.26 -5.34 -9.87
C SER A 149 12.16 -6.40 -9.80
N TYR A 150 10.88 -6.00 -9.71
CA TYR A 150 9.74 -6.93 -9.68
C TYR A 150 9.76 -7.91 -10.86
N LYS A 151 10.17 -7.48 -12.06
CA LYS A 151 10.30 -8.36 -13.24
C LYS A 151 11.30 -9.49 -13.01
N HIS A 152 12.38 -9.21 -12.29
CA HIS A 152 13.37 -10.20 -11.91
C HIS A 152 12.86 -11.08 -10.77
N LEU A 153 12.32 -10.52 -9.70
CA LEU A 153 11.71 -11.30 -8.61
C LEU A 153 10.64 -12.29 -9.12
N GLN A 154 9.86 -11.87 -10.12
CA GLN A 154 8.83 -12.69 -10.74
C GLN A 154 9.39 -13.95 -11.41
N SER A 155 10.59 -13.90 -11.98
CA SER A 155 11.18 -15.01 -12.77
C SER A 155 12.36 -15.72 -12.09
N MET A 156 13.08 -15.05 -11.18
CA MET A 156 14.29 -15.58 -10.55
C MET A 156 14.00 -16.68 -9.52
N ASN A 157 15.05 -17.45 -9.23
CA ASN A 157 15.10 -18.32 -8.05
C ASN A 157 15.27 -17.44 -6.79
N LEU A 158 14.21 -17.32 -5.98
CA LEU A 158 14.21 -16.44 -4.81
C LEU A 158 15.20 -16.87 -3.72
N SER A 159 15.67 -18.13 -3.70
CA SER A 159 16.70 -18.56 -2.74
C SER A 159 18.00 -17.75 -2.83
N VAL A 160 18.27 -17.07 -3.95
CA VAL A 160 19.39 -16.11 -4.06
C VAL A 160 19.37 -15.05 -2.93
N ILE A 161 18.19 -14.58 -2.52
CA ILE A 161 18.04 -13.56 -1.45
C ILE A 161 18.60 -14.10 -0.13
N THR A 162 18.27 -15.34 0.23
CA THR A 162 18.77 -15.99 1.45
C THR A 162 20.21 -16.46 1.29
N GLU A 163 20.59 -17.06 0.17
CA GLU A 163 21.96 -17.56 -0.06
C GLU A 163 23.00 -16.44 -0.09
N ASN A 164 22.64 -15.24 -0.54
CA ASN A 164 23.50 -14.06 -0.43
C ASN A 164 23.79 -13.68 1.04
N LEU A 165 22.88 -13.98 1.96
CA LEU A 165 22.96 -13.59 3.37
C LEU A 165 23.41 -14.72 4.31
N ASN A 166 23.26 -15.98 3.91
CA ASN A 166 23.49 -17.17 4.75
C ASN A 166 24.87 -17.19 5.44
N ARG A 167 25.88 -16.56 4.84
CA ARG A 167 27.27 -16.49 5.34
C ARG A 167 27.71 -15.10 5.74
N LEU A 168 26.81 -14.12 5.73
CA LEU A 168 27.17 -12.72 5.93
C LEU A 168 27.83 -12.52 7.31
N PHE A 169 27.16 -12.97 8.37
CA PHE A 169 27.69 -12.89 9.74
C PHE A 169 28.82 -13.89 10.01
N ASP A 170 28.83 -15.06 9.35
CA ASP A 170 29.97 -16.00 9.45
C ASP A 170 31.25 -15.33 8.93
N ILE A 171 31.18 -14.63 7.79
CA ILE A 171 32.32 -13.93 7.20
C ILE A 171 32.72 -12.72 8.06
N ASP A 172 31.75 -11.95 8.57
CA ASP A 172 31.98 -10.85 9.50
C ASP A 172 32.85 -11.28 10.70
N GLU A 173 32.51 -12.41 11.35
CA GLU A 173 33.27 -12.95 12.48
C GLU A 173 34.72 -13.36 12.14
N GLU A 174 35.03 -13.61 10.87
CA GLU A 174 36.35 -14.01 10.40
C GLU A 174 37.23 -12.84 9.92
N LEU A 175 36.66 -11.64 9.74
CA LEU A 175 37.39 -10.48 9.25
C LEU A 175 37.92 -9.61 10.40
N GLY A 176 39.23 -9.34 10.42
CA GLY A 176 39.86 -8.55 11.48
C GLY A 176 39.56 -7.05 11.41
N TYR A 177 39.03 -6.54 10.30
CA TYR A 177 38.95 -5.11 10.00
C TYR A 177 37.53 -4.53 9.95
N VAL A 178 36.48 -5.34 10.04
CA VAL A 178 35.09 -4.91 9.92
C VAL A 178 34.22 -5.63 10.96
N GLU A 179 33.14 -4.98 11.37
CA GLU A 179 32.08 -5.55 12.21
C GLU A 179 30.73 -5.09 11.67
N ILE A 180 29.75 -6.00 11.53
CA ILE A 180 28.36 -5.65 11.28
C ILE A 180 27.72 -5.19 12.59
N VAL A 181 27.10 -4.01 12.56
CA VAL A 181 26.49 -3.37 13.73
C VAL A 181 25.00 -3.19 13.49
N ASP A 182 24.19 -3.77 14.38
CA ASP A 182 22.73 -3.66 14.37
C ASP A 182 22.26 -2.54 15.29
N TYR A 183 21.36 -1.68 14.79
CA TYR A 183 20.70 -0.62 15.54
C TYR A 183 19.20 -0.88 15.66
N GLY A 184 18.69 -0.83 16.90
CA GLY A 184 17.29 -1.11 17.22
C GLY A 184 16.99 -2.60 17.40
N ASP A 185 15.80 -2.91 17.93
CA ASP A 185 15.28 -4.27 18.11
C ASP A 185 14.17 -4.58 17.09
N PRO A 186 14.36 -5.54 16.16
CA PRO A 186 13.35 -5.93 15.18
C PRO A 186 12.00 -6.42 15.75
N GLN A 187 11.90 -6.63 17.07
CA GLN A 187 10.66 -7.00 17.76
C GLN A 187 9.93 -5.82 18.39
N SER A 188 10.60 -4.69 18.64
CA SER A 188 10.01 -3.55 19.36
C SER A 188 10.17 -2.19 18.69
N ASP A 189 11.16 -2.03 17.81
CA ASP A 189 11.48 -0.77 17.16
C ASP A 189 10.98 -0.76 15.70
N ASP A 190 10.51 0.40 15.24
CA ASP A 190 9.92 0.56 13.90
C ASP A 190 10.99 0.88 12.84
N ASP A 191 12.14 1.40 13.24
CA ASP A 191 13.21 1.92 12.37
C ASP A 191 14.57 1.27 12.68
N TYR A 192 14.59 -0.04 12.91
CA TYR A 192 15.84 -0.78 13.05
C TYR A 192 16.57 -0.91 11.70
N TYR A 193 17.90 -1.03 11.77
CA TYR A 193 18.76 -1.19 10.62
C TYR A 193 20.15 -1.72 11.00
N SER A 194 20.78 -2.43 10.08
CA SER A 194 22.21 -2.76 10.15
C SER A 194 23.11 -1.79 9.38
N THR A 195 24.38 -1.71 9.79
CA THR A 195 25.48 -1.09 9.04
C THR A 195 26.80 -1.81 9.35
N THR A 196 27.93 -1.25 8.91
CA THR A 196 29.27 -1.81 9.15
C THR A 196 30.22 -0.76 9.71
N SER A 197 31.05 -1.20 10.66
CA SER A 197 32.11 -0.43 11.29
C SER A 197 33.47 -0.98 10.84
N TYR A 198 34.34 -0.12 10.30
CA TYR A 198 35.60 -0.51 9.67
C TYR A 198 36.80 0.08 10.40
N LYS A 199 37.89 -0.66 10.42
CA LYS A 199 39.23 -0.18 10.81
C LYS A 199 39.94 0.40 9.59
N GLY A 200 40.33 1.67 9.65
CA GLY A 200 41.29 2.30 8.75
C GLY A 200 42.61 2.61 9.46
N LEU A 201 43.63 2.98 8.70
CA LEU A 201 44.95 3.35 9.23
C LEU A 201 45.21 4.85 9.08
N ASP A 202 45.40 5.56 10.19
CA ASP A 202 45.75 6.99 10.25
C ASP A 202 47.09 7.18 10.96
N ASP A 203 48.09 7.72 10.26
CA ASP A 203 49.44 7.98 10.80
C ASP A 203 50.08 6.76 11.54
N GLY A 204 49.67 5.54 11.17
CA GLY A 204 50.13 4.29 11.76
C GLY A 204 49.30 3.76 12.93
N ASP A 205 48.27 4.49 13.36
CA ASP A 205 47.28 4.08 14.34
C ASP A 205 45.99 3.60 13.66
N THR A 206 45.36 2.57 14.22
CA THR A 206 44.08 2.06 13.71
C THR A 206 42.93 2.91 14.24
N VAL A 207 42.06 3.38 13.35
CA VAL A 207 40.89 4.21 13.66
C VAL A 207 39.64 3.53 13.13
N THR A 208 38.54 3.59 13.88
CA THR A 208 37.27 2.98 13.52
C THR A 208 36.33 4.00 12.88
N TYR A 209 35.67 3.61 11.79
CA TYR A 209 34.70 4.42 11.05
C TYR A 209 33.44 3.64 10.77
N GLU A 210 32.27 4.26 10.95
CA GLU A 210 31.00 3.67 10.57
C GLU A 210 30.52 4.26 9.23
N ILE A 211 29.99 3.42 8.35
CA ILE A 211 29.42 3.90 7.08
C ILE A 211 27.93 4.20 7.22
N PRO A 212 27.36 5.10 6.40
CA PRO A 212 25.92 5.27 6.33
C PRO A 212 25.23 3.94 5.99
N TYR A 213 24.16 3.59 6.70
CA TYR A 213 23.45 2.32 6.47
C TYR A 213 23.00 2.17 5.01
N SER A 214 22.60 3.26 4.34
CA SER A 214 22.23 3.22 2.91
C SER A 214 23.37 2.72 2.02
N ILE A 215 24.64 3.00 2.37
CA ILE A 215 25.80 2.48 1.64
C ILE A 215 25.98 0.98 1.90
N TYR A 216 25.81 0.52 3.15
CA TYR A 216 25.82 -0.90 3.49
C TYR A 216 24.78 -1.68 2.68
N TYR A 217 23.52 -1.24 2.70
CA TYR A 217 22.45 -1.96 2.02
C TYR A 217 22.64 -2.01 0.49
N TRP A 218 22.96 -0.88 -0.14
CA TRP A 218 23.07 -0.84 -1.60
C TRP A 218 24.33 -1.53 -2.15
N TYR A 219 25.44 -1.49 -1.41
CA TYR A 219 26.75 -1.81 -1.96
C TYR A 219 27.50 -2.89 -1.19
N VAL A 220 26.90 -3.44 -0.13
CA VAL A 220 27.33 -4.70 0.51
C VAL A 220 26.23 -5.75 0.39
N ILE A 221 24.98 -5.39 0.66
CA ILE A 221 23.85 -6.34 0.73
C ILE A 221 23.23 -6.63 -0.63
N HIS A 222 23.01 -5.63 -1.49
CA HIS A 222 22.37 -5.87 -2.78
C HIS A 222 23.15 -6.91 -3.62
N PRO A 223 22.50 -7.98 -4.13
CA PRO A 223 23.21 -9.14 -4.69
C PRO A 223 23.78 -8.90 -6.10
N ARG A 224 23.26 -7.89 -6.81
CA ARG A 224 23.71 -7.48 -8.16
C ARG A 224 24.86 -6.49 -8.11
N ILE A 225 25.89 -6.72 -8.92
CA ILE A 225 27.12 -5.95 -9.02
C ILE A 225 27.06 -4.99 -10.21
N THR A 226 26.81 -5.50 -11.41
CA THR A 226 26.90 -4.81 -12.71
C THR A 226 25.81 -5.35 -13.65
N ASP A 227 26.18 -5.83 -14.85
CA ASP A 227 25.26 -6.26 -15.90
C ASP A 227 24.69 -7.66 -15.68
N GLU A 228 25.25 -8.42 -14.74
CA GLU A 228 24.82 -9.77 -14.40
C GLU A 228 23.50 -9.79 -13.63
N PHE A 229 22.69 -10.83 -13.81
CA PHE A 229 21.59 -11.10 -12.89
C PHE A 229 22.03 -12.10 -11.82
N PRO A 230 21.84 -11.80 -10.52
CA PRO A 230 22.24 -12.68 -9.43
C PRO A 230 21.68 -14.10 -9.58
N LYS A 231 22.58 -15.09 -9.64
CA LYS A 231 22.24 -16.51 -9.82
C LYS A 231 23.03 -17.37 -8.83
N ILE A 232 22.45 -18.51 -8.48
CA ILE A 232 23.16 -19.59 -7.78
C ILE A 232 23.85 -20.44 -8.85
N ILE A 233 25.17 -20.60 -8.73
CA ILE A 233 26.01 -21.36 -9.66
C ILE A 233 26.89 -22.30 -8.82
N TYR A 234 27.07 -23.53 -9.29
CA TYR A 234 27.79 -24.56 -8.53
C TYR A 234 27.21 -24.78 -7.13
N ASP A 235 25.88 -24.74 -7.04
CA ASP A 235 25.09 -24.89 -5.80
C ASP A 235 25.35 -23.81 -4.73
N LYS A 236 25.99 -22.67 -5.08
CA LYS A 236 26.27 -21.56 -4.17
C LYS A 236 26.01 -20.20 -4.81
N PHE A 237 25.75 -19.18 -4.00
CA PHE A 237 25.85 -17.79 -4.44
C PHE A 237 27.31 -17.33 -4.45
N TRP A 238 27.67 -16.31 -5.24
CA TRP A 238 29.06 -15.89 -5.39
C TRP A 238 29.74 -15.53 -4.07
N ARG A 239 29.01 -14.99 -3.09
CA ARG A 239 29.59 -14.63 -1.78
C ARG A 239 30.19 -15.84 -1.07
N GLU A 240 29.39 -16.89 -0.89
CA GLU A 240 29.86 -18.15 -0.27
C GLU A 240 30.89 -18.85 -1.16
N PHE A 241 30.68 -18.83 -2.48
CA PHE A 241 31.58 -19.46 -3.45
C PHE A 241 32.99 -18.84 -3.38
N LEU A 242 33.14 -17.52 -3.56
CA LEU A 242 34.46 -16.89 -3.60
C LEU A 242 35.23 -17.02 -2.27
N TYR A 243 34.51 -17.03 -1.15
CA TYR A 243 35.13 -17.10 0.17
C TYR A 243 35.51 -18.53 0.57
N TYR A 244 34.62 -19.50 0.39
CA TYR A 244 34.79 -20.86 0.91
C TYR A 244 34.98 -21.96 -0.15
N ASP A 245 34.66 -21.70 -1.43
CA ASP A 245 34.68 -22.71 -2.49
C ASP A 245 34.81 -22.07 -3.88
N ASN A 246 36.03 -21.73 -4.31
CA ASN A 246 36.29 -21.08 -5.60
C ASN A 246 36.31 -22.06 -6.80
N GLY A 247 35.67 -23.23 -6.69
CA GLY A 247 35.59 -24.20 -7.79
C GLY A 247 36.91 -24.93 -8.09
N THR A 248 37.95 -24.76 -7.25
CA THR A 248 39.21 -25.46 -7.45
C THR A 248 39.08 -26.97 -7.14
N THR A 249 39.29 -27.78 -8.16
CA THR A 249 39.39 -29.23 -8.00
C THR A 249 40.65 -29.62 -7.23
N SER A 250 40.74 -30.85 -6.69
CA SER A 250 41.95 -31.34 -5.97
C SER A 250 43.29 -31.22 -6.73
N TYR A 251 43.27 -31.02 -8.05
CA TYR A 251 44.49 -30.86 -8.87
C TYR A 251 44.83 -29.39 -9.20
N THR A 252 43.90 -28.43 -9.01
CA THR A 252 44.15 -26.98 -9.05
C THR A 252 44.13 -26.34 -7.67
N ALA A 253 43.69 -27.08 -6.64
CA ALA A 253 43.74 -26.67 -5.24
C ALA A 253 45.17 -26.32 -4.83
N GLY A 254 45.38 -25.09 -4.36
CA GLY A 254 46.68 -24.52 -4.01
C GLY A 254 47.41 -23.80 -5.15
N VAL A 255 46.83 -23.72 -6.36
CA VAL A 255 47.31 -22.85 -7.45
C VAL A 255 46.66 -21.47 -7.36
N TYR A 256 45.35 -21.44 -7.07
CA TYR A 256 44.56 -20.22 -6.96
C TYR A 256 44.06 -20.06 -5.50
N PRO A 257 44.36 -18.93 -4.84
CA PRO A 257 43.97 -18.72 -3.45
C PRO A 257 42.45 -18.51 -3.30
N LEU A 258 41.89 -18.90 -2.15
CA LEU A 258 40.56 -18.47 -1.74
C LEU A 258 40.61 -16.99 -1.33
N LEU A 259 39.45 -16.32 -1.35
CA LEU A 259 39.37 -14.96 -0.82
C LEU A 259 39.62 -14.93 0.69
N GLN A 260 39.15 -15.96 1.42
CA GLN A 260 39.43 -16.15 2.84
C GLN A 260 40.95 -16.14 3.14
N ASP A 261 41.75 -16.84 2.32
CA ASP A 261 43.21 -16.88 2.48
C ASP A 261 43.83 -15.47 2.37
N ALA A 262 43.28 -14.61 1.50
CA ALA A 262 43.78 -13.25 1.31
C ALA A 262 43.41 -12.30 2.44
N LEU A 263 42.33 -12.56 3.18
CA LEU A 263 41.76 -11.64 4.16
C LEU A 263 42.02 -12.03 5.62
N SER A 264 42.33 -13.30 5.90
CA SER A 264 42.41 -13.85 7.26
C SER A 264 43.37 -13.13 8.23
N ASP A 265 44.46 -12.55 7.74
CA ASP A 265 45.48 -11.84 8.55
C ASP A 265 45.41 -10.31 8.41
N ILE A 266 44.33 -9.77 7.83
CA ILE A 266 44.18 -8.34 7.52
C ILE A 266 43.43 -7.61 8.65
N GLU A 267 43.98 -6.49 9.13
CA GLU A 267 43.48 -5.76 10.31
C GLU A 267 42.92 -4.35 10.00
N PHE A 268 43.05 -3.87 8.76
CA PHE A 268 42.47 -2.59 8.33
C PHE A 268 42.11 -2.62 6.83
N VAL A 269 41.21 -1.74 6.40
CA VAL A 269 40.75 -1.67 5.00
C VAL A 269 41.68 -0.85 4.12
N TRP A 270 41.97 0.39 4.54
CA TRP A 270 42.70 1.38 3.77
C TRP A 270 43.38 2.41 4.70
N ASP A 271 44.39 3.10 4.17
CA ASP A 271 45.21 4.10 4.89
C ASP A 271 44.91 5.55 4.44
N GLY A 272 43.82 5.75 3.69
CA GLY A 272 43.41 7.08 3.20
C GLY A 272 44.29 7.66 2.09
N GLN A 273 45.30 6.93 1.58
CA GLN A 273 46.23 7.42 0.56
C GLN A 273 45.97 6.81 -0.82
N ARG A 274 46.31 7.58 -1.87
CA ARG A 274 46.34 7.04 -3.24
C ARG A 274 47.47 6.01 -3.38
N HIS A 275 47.13 4.82 -3.90
CA HIS A 275 48.09 3.75 -4.15
C HIS A 275 48.02 3.19 -5.57
N VAL A 276 49.18 2.70 -6.01
CA VAL A 276 49.38 1.93 -7.23
C VAL A 276 50.34 0.79 -6.89
N TRP A 277 49.80 -0.37 -6.50
CA TRP A 277 50.58 -1.51 -6.03
C TRP A 277 50.99 -2.45 -7.17
N PRO A 278 52.25 -2.91 -7.20
CA PRO A 278 52.75 -3.74 -8.30
C PRO A 278 52.13 -5.16 -8.29
N ALA A 279 52.08 -5.79 -9.47
CA ALA A 279 51.49 -7.12 -9.68
C ALA A 279 52.27 -8.26 -9.00
N ASP A 280 53.59 -8.10 -8.83
CA ASP A 280 54.51 -9.11 -8.30
C ASP A 280 54.66 -9.05 -6.76
N ARG A 281 53.78 -8.32 -6.06
CA ARG A 281 53.78 -8.25 -4.61
C ARG A 281 53.37 -9.58 -3.96
N GLU A 282 53.93 -9.83 -2.78
CA GLU A 282 53.58 -10.95 -1.90
C GLU A 282 52.53 -10.50 -0.88
N LEU A 283 51.62 -11.40 -0.49
CA LEU A 283 50.64 -11.13 0.55
C LEU A 283 51.34 -10.87 1.90
N SER A 284 50.87 -9.87 2.65
CA SER A 284 51.40 -9.50 3.97
C SER A 284 50.28 -8.98 4.87
N ALA A 285 50.38 -9.23 6.17
CA ALA A 285 49.45 -8.71 7.18
C ALA A 285 49.48 -7.17 7.31
N ASP A 286 50.56 -6.52 6.85
CA ASP A 286 50.67 -5.06 6.81
C ASP A 286 49.86 -4.43 5.65
N MET A 287 49.21 -5.23 4.80
CA MET A 287 48.35 -4.75 3.73
C MET A 287 46.99 -4.31 4.26
N GLY A 288 46.41 -3.28 3.65
CA GLY A 288 44.98 -3.02 3.78
C GLY A 288 44.16 -4.00 2.93
N ALA A 289 42.91 -4.24 3.31
CA ALA A 289 42.01 -5.19 2.65
C ALA A 289 41.85 -4.93 1.14
N ILE A 290 41.77 -3.68 0.69
CA ILE A 290 41.66 -3.35 -0.75
C ILE A 290 42.87 -3.88 -1.53
N ASN A 291 44.06 -3.77 -0.95
CA ASN A 291 45.30 -4.25 -1.55
C ASN A 291 45.34 -5.79 -1.58
N ALA A 292 44.93 -6.43 -0.49
CA ALA A 292 44.89 -7.89 -0.36
C ALA A 292 43.88 -8.52 -1.34
N ILE A 293 42.71 -7.91 -1.52
CA ILE A 293 41.70 -8.37 -2.50
C ILE A 293 42.21 -8.14 -3.91
N GLY A 294 42.83 -6.99 -4.20
CA GLY A 294 43.46 -6.77 -5.50
C GLY A 294 44.59 -7.77 -5.79
N TRP A 295 45.30 -8.23 -4.76
CA TRP A 295 46.30 -9.29 -4.88
C TRP A 295 45.62 -10.61 -5.20
N TRP A 296 44.53 -10.93 -4.52
CA TRP A 296 43.74 -12.14 -4.78
C TRP A 296 43.24 -12.18 -6.23
N VAL A 297 42.60 -11.11 -6.72
CA VAL A 297 42.17 -10.99 -8.13
C VAL A 297 43.37 -11.19 -9.06
N SER A 298 44.53 -10.62 -8.74
CA SER A 298 45.73 -10.76 -9.57
C SER A 298 46.27 -12.20 -9.68
N ARG A 299 45.92 -13.06 -8.72
CA ARG A 299 46.30 -14.48 -8.71
C ARG A 299 45.23 -15.35 -9.34
N VAL A 300 43.95 -15.02 -9.13
CA VAL A 300 42.81 -15.73 -9.74
C VAL A 300 42.73 -15.48 -11.24
N LEU A 301 43.10 -14.29 -11.72
CA LEU A 301 43.10 -13.92 -13.15
C LEU A 301 44.53 -13.57 -13.63
N PRO A 302 45.45 -14.55 -13.75
CA PRO A 302 46.86 -14.27 -14.05
C PRO A 302 47.13 -13.88 -15.52
N LEU A 303 48.28 -13.24 -15.75
CA LEU A 303 48.77 -12.82 -17.07
C LEU A 303 48.81 -14.01 -18.07
N GLY A 304 48.05 -13.91 -19.15
CA GLY A 304 48.17 -14.81 -20.31
C GLY A 304 47.09 -15.89 -20.44
N ALA A 305 46.02 -15.84 -19.64
CA ALA A 305 44.81 -16.58 -19.94
C ALA A 305 44.31 -16.19 -21.37
N GLN A 306 44.08 -17.21 -22.20
CA GLN A 306 43.92 -17.12 -23.66
C GLN A 306 42.44 -16.91 -23.99
N PRO A 307 42.08 -16.13 -25.03
CA PRO A 307 40.74 -15.57 -25.21
C PRO A 307 39.62 -16.59 -24.98
N VAL A 308 38.79 -16.27 -23.98
CA VAL A 308 37.51 -16.91 -23.68
C VAL A 308 36.70 -17.14 -24.98
N PRO A 309 36.17 -18.35 -25.23
CA PRO A 309 35.19 -18.56 -26.29
C PRO A 309 33.92 -17.75 -25.98
N ASP A 310 33.39 -17.04 -26.97
CA ASP A 310 32.08 -16.39 -26.87
C ASP A 310 30.98 -17.44 -26.55
N PRO A 311 30.15 -17.27 -25.49
CA PRO A 311 30.04 -16.10 -24.61
C PRO A 311 31.01 -16.09 -23.41
N ARG A 312 31.42 -14.87 -23.01
CA ARG A 312 32.31 -14.61 -21.87
C ARG A 312 31.54 -14.69 -20.54
N PRO A 313 32.16 -15.17 -19.44
CA PRO A 313 31.48 -15.25 -18.15
C PRO A 313 31.30 -13.84 -17.56
N ILE A 314 30.12 -13.59 -16.99
CA ILE A 314 29.78 -12.36 -16.27
C ILE A 314 29.47 -12.62 -14.79
N GLN A 315 29.30 -13.89 -14.41
CA GLN A 315 29.01 -14.27 -13.04
C GLN A 315 30.31 -14.43 -12.26
N PRO A 316 30.47 -13.82 -11.07
CA PRO A 316 31.75 -13.89 -10.33
C PRO A 316 32.21 -15.33 -10.03
N SER A 317 31.28 -16.25 -9.77
CA SER A 317 31.59 -17.67 -9.56
C SER A 317 32.16 -18.35 -10.82
N GLU A 318 31.66 -18.03 -12.00
CA GLU A 318 32.17 -18.57 -13.27
C GLU A 318 33.54 -17.96 -13.58
N ILE A 319 33.68 -16.63 -13.44
CA ILE A 319 34.95 -15.91 -13.63
C ILE A 319 36.05 -16.50 -12.73
N ALA A 320 35.74 -16.72 -11.45
CA ALA A 320 36.67 -17.29 -10.49
C ALA A 320 37.05 -18.75 -10.79
N THR A 321 36.23 -19.48 -11.53
CA THR A 321 36.47 -20.88 -11.93
C THR A 321 37.26 -20.97 -13.24
N ASP A 322 36.95 -20.09 -14.20
CA ASP A 322 37.56 -20.09 -15.53
C ASP A 322 38.98 -19.49 -15.51
N HIS A 323 39.28 -18.64 -14.52
CA HIS A 323 40.59 -18.01 -14.31
C HIS A 323 41.07 -17.18 -15.52
N ASP A 324 40.13 -16.64 -16.31
CA ASP A 324 40.37 -15.82 -17.50
C ASP A 324 39.42 -14.63 -17.54
N GLY A 325 39.88 -13.49 -18.06
CA GLY A 325 39.11 -12.26 -18.05
C GLY A 325 39.84 -11.03 -18.60
N ASN A 326 39.08 -10.07 -19.12
CA ASN A 326 39.54 -8.71 -19.42
C ASN A 326 39.06 -7.74 -18.33
N CYS A 327 38.94 -6.44 -18.65
CA CYS A 327 38.50 -5.41 -17.71
C CYS A 327 37.14 -5.70 -17.07
N GLY A 328 36.17 -6.24 -17.83
CA GLY A 328 34.84 -6.63 -17.31
C GLY A 328 34.92 -7.67 -16.20
N GLU A 329 35.55 -8.82 -16.48
CA GLU A 329 35.69 -9.89 -15.49
C GLU A 329 36.56 -9.47 -14.30
N CYS A 330 37.57 -8.61 -14.54
CA CYS A 330 38.34 -8.01 -13.44
C CYS A 330 37.44 -7.11 -12.56
N GLN A 331 36.56 -6.30 -13.17
CA GLN A 331 35.62 -5.45 -12.47
C GLN A 331 34.63 -6.27 -11.63
N ASP A 332 34.02 -7.29 -12.24
CA ASP A 332 33.00 -8.11 -11.57
C ASP A 332 33.61 -8.91 -10.42
N LEU A 333 34.75 -9.55 -10.65
CA LEU A 333 35.43 -10.34 -9.63
C LEU A 333 36.00 -9.46 -8.52
N PHE A 334 36.56 -8.30 -8.83
CA PHE A 334 37.09 -7.39 -7.82
C PHE A 334 35.98 -6.78 -6.98
N CYS A 335 34.88 -6.36 -7.59
CA CYS A 335 33.70 -5.88 -6.86
C CYS A 335 33.11 -6.98 -5.96
N ALA A 336 32.93 -8.19 -6.48
CA ALA A 336 32.43 -9.32 -5.71
C ALA A 336 33.35 -9.64 -4.53
N GLY A 337 34.67 -9.58 -4.73
CA GLY A 337 35.66 -9.75 -3.68
C GLY A 337 35.56 -8.67 -2.59
N LEU A 338 35.47 -7.40 -3.00
CA LEU A 338 35.27 -6.27 -2.08
C LEU A 338 33.98 -6.46 -1.25
N ARG A 339 32.84 -6.74 -1.90
CA ARG A 339 31.55 -6.92 -1.23
C ARG A 339 31.48 -8.18 -0.36
N THR A 340 32.18 -9.25 -0.75
CA THR A 340 32.33 -10.45 0.08
C THR A 340 33.14 -10.14 1.33
N GLY A 341 34.22 -9.35 1.20
CA GLY A 341 34.99 -8.79 2.33
C GLY A 341 34.28 -7.64 3.06
N LEU A 342 32.97 -7.49 2.87
CA LEU A 342 32.10 -6.47 3.43
C LEU A 342 32.49 -5.02 3.10
N ILE A 343 33.33 -4.75 2.09
CA ILE A 343 33.70 -3.40 1.68
C ILE A 343 32.68 -2.88 0.66
N PRO A 344 32.05 -1.70 0.86
CA PRO A 344 31.04 -1.20 -0.06
C PRO A 344 31.71 -0.81 -1.38
N ALA A 345 31.30 -1.47 -2.46
CA ALA A 345 31.90 -1.30 -3.77
C ALA A 345 30.84 -1.26 -4.88
N LEU A 346 31.14 -0.60 -5.99
CA LEU A 346 30.30 -0.58 -7.19
C LEU A 346 31.12 -0.71 -8.47
N GLY A 347 30.44 -1.08 -9.56
CA GLY A 347 31.00 -1.04 -10.91
C GLY A 347 30.89 0.37 -11.51
N VAL A 348 32.00 0.85 -12.06
CA VAL A 348 32.12 2.09 -12.84
C VAL A 348 32.24 1.76 -14.32
N MET A 349 31.39 2.37 -15.13
CA MET A 349 31.22 2.09 -16.55
C MET A 349 31.73 3.24 -17.39
N ASP A 350 32.49 2.91 -18.44
CA ASP A 350 32.93 3.81 -19.49
C ASP A 350 32.76 3.12 -20.86
N ILE A 351 31.50 2.88 -21.20
CA ILE A 351 31.08 2.02 -22.33
C ILE A 351 31.58 2.59 -23.67
N ASN A 352 31.50 3.90 -23.83
CA ASN A 352 31.92 4.59 -25.04
C ASN A 352 33.41 4.40 -25.29
N GLU A 353 34.23 4.48 -24.24
CA GLU A 353 35.68 4.38 -24.34
C GLU A 353 36.22 2.96 -24.10
N ASP A 354 35.34 1.95 -24.09
CA ASP A 354 35.65 0.51 -23.94
C ASP A 354 36.51 0.23 -22.70
N HIS A 355 36.03 0.70 -21.54
CA HIS A 355 36.68 0.44 -20.26
C HIS A 355 35.69 0.36 -19.11
N VAL A 356 36.10 -0.33 -18.06
CA VAL A 356 35.34 -0.49 -16.82
C VAL A 356 36.29 -0.72 -15.64
N TRP A 357 35.88 -0.31 -14.45
CA TRP A 357 36.63 -0.48 -13.20
C TRP A 357 35.69 -0.36 -12.00
N ASN A 358 36.21 -0.26 -10.77
CA ASN A 358 35.38 -0.18 -9.56
C ASN A 358 35.57 1.12 -8.79
N ALA A 359 34.65 1.39 -7.87
CA ALA A 359 34.90 2.35 -6.80
C ALA A 359 34.49 1.73 -5.47
N PHE A 360 35.26 2.03 -4.41
CA PHE A 360 34.90 1.69 -3.04
C PHE A 360 34.47 2.94 -2.28
N TRP A 361 33.55 2.81 -1.34
CA TRP A 361 33.12 3.93 -0.51
C TRP A 361 34.01 4.06 0.73
N TRP A 362 34.34 5.29 1.12
CA TRP A 362 35.09 5.55 2.35
C TRP A 362 34.61 6.79 3.11
N PRO A 363 34.43 6.72 4.45
CA PRO A 363 34.14 7.87 5.30
C PRO A 363 35.41 8.70 5.53
N THR A 364 35.30 10.03 5.49
CA THR A 364 36.47 10.94 5.50
C THR A 364 36.39 12.07 6.52
N ASP A 365 35.48 11.98 7.48
CA ASP A 365 35.63 12.67 8.78
C ASP A 365 36.98 12.32 9.47
N ALA A 366 37.51 11.17 9.10
CA ALA A 366 38.83 10.62 9.32
C ALA A 366 40.07 11.49 8.96
N PHE A 367 40.04 12.29 7.89
CA PHE A 367 41.29 12.82 7.28
C PHE A 367 41.16 14.21 6.63
N GLY A 368 40.07 14.94 6.88
CA GLY A 368 39.87 16.30 6.33
C GLY A 368 39.56 16.35 4.83
N GLY A 369 39.06 15.24 4.25
CA GLY A 369 38.47 15.16 2.90
C GLY A 369 36.94 15.01 2.95
N GLU A 370 36.28 14.99 1.79
CA GLU A 370 34.83 14.73 1.66
C GLU A 370 34.56 13.24 1.47
N SER A 371 33.49 12.71 2.07
CA SER A 371 33.24 11.25 2.09
C SER A 371 32.67 10.84 0.74
N GLY A 372 33.04 9.66 0.24
CA GLY A 372 32.58 9.30 -1.10
C GLY A 372 33.23 8.09 -1.73
N TRP A 373 33.06 8.01 -3.04
CA TRP A 373 33.52 6.93 -3.90
C TRP A 373 34.94 7.18 -4.39
N PHE A 374 35.85 6.25 -4.08
CA PHE A 374 37.25 6.30 -4.50
C PHE A 374 37.51 5.26 -5.60
N PRO A 375 38.14 5.64 -6.73
CA PRO A 375 38.41 4.71 -7.82
C PRO A 375 39.34 3.57 -7.39
N CYS A 376 39.05 2.35 -7.82
CA CYS A 376 39.93 1.20 -7.67
C CYS A 376 39.84 0.27 -8.88
N GLN A 377 40.95 -0.38 -9.22
CA GLN A 377 41.05 -1.23 -10.41
C GLN A 377 42.12 -2.28 -10.19
N VAL A 378 41.92 -3.47 -10.75
CA VAL A 378 43.02 -4.40 -11.04
C VAL A 378 43.23 -4.41 -12.55
N ASP A 379 44.45 -4.11 -12.99
CA ASP A 379 44.78 -4.13 -14.41
C ASP A 379 44.65 -5.53 -15.00
N LEU A 380 44.29 -5.56 -16.28
CA LEU A 380 44.10 -6.78 -17.07
C LEU A 380 45.29 -7.73 -16.98
N GLY A 381 45.01 -9.03 -16.84
CA GLY A 381 46.01 -10.08 -16.68
C GLY A 381 46.60 -10.15 -15.27
N GLY A 382 45.87 -9.74 -14.25
CA GLY A 382 46.34 -9.80 -12.87
C GLY A 382 47.50 -8.85 -12.62
N GLY A 383 47.35 -7.64 -13.17
CA GLY A 383 48.36 -6.59 -13.17
C GLY A 383 48.38 -5.78 -11.87
N VAL A 384 48.65 -4.49 -12.04
CA VAL A 384 48.75 -3.50 -10.98
C VAL A 384 47.39 -3.28 -10.32
N THR A 385 47.37 -3.07 -9.01
CA THR A 385 46.16 -2.70 -8.27
C THR A 385 46.19 -1.21 -7.92
N HIS A 386 45.13 -0.50 -8.29
CA HIS A 386 44.93 0.91 -8.07
C HIS A 386 43.93 1.14 -6.91
N ALA A 387 44.19 2.13 -6.07
CA ALA A 387 43.24 2.60 -5.06
C ALA A 387 43.32 4.13 -4.93
N ALA A 388 42.15 4.78 -4.88
CA ALA A 388 41.98 6.23 -4.93
C ALA A 388 42.75 6.89 -6.10
N ASP A 389 42.76 6.23 -7.27
CA ASP A 389 43.52 6.66 -8.45
C ASP A 389 42.61 6.86 -9.66
N SER A 390 42.18 8.11 -9.91
CA SER A 390 41.38 8.45 -11.08
C SER A 390 42.12 8.31 -12.42
N GLY A 391 43.43 8.08 -12.40
CA GLY A 391 44.20 7.74 -13.61
C GLY A 391 43.76 6.43 -14.27
N CYS A 392 43.00 5.57 -13.57
CA CYS A 392 42.48 4.31 -14.09
C CYS A 392 41.51 4.48 -15.28
N ALA A 393 40.88 5.65 -15.42
CA ALA A 393 40.03 5.98 -16.58
C ALA A 393 40.84 6.22 -17.86
N TYR A 394 42.15 6.45 -17.75
CA TYR A 394 43.01 6.86 -18.86
C TYR A 394 42.57 8.15 -19.56
N ASP A 395 41.85 9.02 -18.86
CA ASP A 395 41.43 10.31 -19.39
C ASP A 395 42.61 11.28 -19.60
N LYS A 396 42.54 12.11 -20.64
CA LYS A 396 43.57 13.09 -20.97
C LYS A 396 43.79 14.12 -19.88
N ASP A 397 42.75 14.52 -19.16
CA ASP A 397 42.88 15.48 -18.05
C ASP A 397 43.69 14.91 -16.89
N ARG A 398 43.80 13.59 -16.83
CA ARG A 398 44.61 12.84 -15.85
C ARG A 398 45.91 12.31 -16.45
N GLY A 399 46.30 12.78 -17.64
CA GLY A 399 47.54 12.40 -18.32
C GLY A 399 47.45 11.10 -19.11
N GLY A 400 46.25 10.55 -19.29
CA GLY A 400 45.98 9.38 -20.12
C GLY A 400 45.81 9.72 -21.61
N GLY A 401 45.28 8.75 -22.36
CA GLY A 401 45.17 8.81 -23.83
C GLY A 401 43.73 8.92 -24.36
N LYS A 402 42.72 8.85 -23.50
CA LYS A 402 41.30 8.85 -23.86
C LYS A 402 40.67 10.20 -23.56
N TYR A 403 39.63 10.54 -24.31
CA TYR A 403 38.70 11.58 -23.90
C TYR A 403 37.45 10.86 -23.45
N CYS A 404 37.17 10.87 -22.16
CA CYS A 404 36.04 10.13 -21.61
C CYS A 404 34.77 10.94 -21.79
N SER A 405 33.73 10.31 -22.33
CA SER A 405 32.47 10.96 -22.66
C SER A 405 31.48 10.84 -21.50
N MET A 406 31.12 9.62 -21.13
CA MET A 406 30.11 9.33 -20.11
C MET A 406 30.63 8.24 -19.19
N ILE A 407 31.14 8.65 -18.03
CA ILE A 407 31.49 7.73 -16.95
C ILE A 407 30.40 7.76 -15.90
N TRP A 408 29.91 6.58 -15.56
CA TRP A 408 28.79 6.43 -14.63
C TRP A 408 28.89 5.17 -13.79
N ASN A 409 28.14 5.15 -12.70
CA ASN A 409 28.18 4.08 -11.70
C ASN A 409 26.92 3.23 -11.75
N TRP A 410 27.08 1.94 -11.46
CA TRP A 410 26.00 0.99 -11.36
C TRP A 410 25.49 0.86 -9.92
N ARG A 411 24.21 1.16 -9.67
CA ARG A 411 23.52 0.72 -8.45
C ARG A 411 22.83 -0.61 -8.72
N GLY A 412 22.78 -1.49 -7.72
CA GLY A 412 22.33 -2.87 -7.90
C GLY A 412 20.89 -3.03 -8.41
N ASP A 413 20.00 -2.06 -8.16
CA ASP A 413 18.68 -2.05 -8.78
C ASP A 413 18.77 -1.74 -10.28
N GLY A 414 19.79 -1.05 -10.75
CA GLY A 414 20.00 -0.65 -12.15
C GLY A 414 19.87 0.86 -12.37
N TYR A 415 19.68 1.64 -11.29
CA TYR A 415 19.83 3.08 -11.34
C TYR A 415 21.28 3.45 -11.71
N GLN A 416 21.39 4.44 -12.59
CA GLN A 416 22.66 4.95 -13.10
C GLN A 416 22.87 6.38 -12.62
N PHE A 417 24.08 6.70 -12.20
CA PHE A 417 24.46 8.07 -11.85
C PHE A 417 25.86 8.38 -12.36
N SER A 418 26.01 9.57 -12.95
CA SER A 418 27.28 10.03 -13.50
C SER A 418 28.33 10.21 -12.41
N SER A 419 29.57 9.85 -12.73
CA SER A 419 30.75 10.08 -11.89
C SER A 419 31.92 10.65 -12.67
N VAL A 420 31.67 11.11 -13.90
CA VAL A 420 32.67 11.63 -14.84
C VAL A 420 33.56 12.71 -14.25
N GLU A 421 33.04 13.54 -13.35
CA GLU A 421 33.78 14.64 -12.70
C GLU A 421 34.96 14.15 -11.84
N THR A 422 34.90 12.89 -11.39
CA THR A 422 36.01 12.24 -10.67
C THR A 422 37.20 11.99 -11.58
N TYR A 423 36.95 11.81 -12.88
CA TYR A 423 37.90 11.26 -13.86
C TYR A 423 38.28 12.26 -14.95
N SER A 424 37.39 13.15 -15.35
CA SER A 424 37.58 14.11 -16.44
C SER A 424 36.98 15.47 -16.08
N ASN A 425 37.37 16.53 -16.78
CA ASN A 425 36.63 17.77 -16.75
C ASN A 425 35.24 17.57 -17.36
N SER A 426 34.22 18.23 -16.81
CA SER A 426 32.82 17.97 -17.16
C SER A 426 32.06 19.22 -17.60
N CYS A 427 31.01 19.01 -18.39
CA CYS A 427 29.93 19.96 -18.62
C CYS A 427 28.59 19.39 -18.11
N THR A 428 27.59 20.25 -17.95
CA THR A 428 26.25 19.86 -17.50
C THR A 428 25.26 19.87 -18.67
N LEU A 429 24.43 18.84 -18.77
CA LEU A 429 23.31 18.73 -19.71
C LEU A 429 21.98 18.68 -18.93
N SER A 430 20.99 19.45 -19.39
CA SER A 430 19.59 19.34 -18.95
C SER A 430 18.67 19.20 -20.16
N VAL A 431 17.96 18.08 -20.27
CA VAL A 431 16.97 17.80 -21.32
C VAL A 431 15.57 18.06 -20.75
N HIS A 432 14.80 18.93 -21.41
CA HIS A 432 13.45 19.31 -21.01
C HIS A 432 12.43 18.77 -22.01
N VAL A 433 11.54 17.88 -21.60
CA VAL A 433 10.64 17.11 -22.47
C VAL A 433 9.19 17.55 -22.25
N TYR A 434 8.52 17.89 -23.35
CA TYR A 434 7.12 18.31 -23.37
C TYR A 434 6.34 17.54 -24.45
N ASP A 435 5.04 17.34 -24.24
CA ASP A 435 4.12 16.83 -25.26
C ASP A 435 3.72 17.93 -26.28
N THR A 436 2.86 17.59 -27.26
CA THR A 436 2.47 18.56 -28.30
C THR A 436 1.65 19.75 -27.81
N LYS A 437 1.13 19.68 -26.57
CA LYS A 437 0.38 20.75 -25.90
C LYS A 437 1.25 21.57 -24.95
N GLY A 438 2.53 21.24 -24.83
CA GLY A 438 3.46 21.91 -23.92
C GLY A 438 3.39 21.42 -22.48
N LYS A 439 2.75 20.27 -22.22
CA LYS A 439 2.72 19.66 -20.89
C LYS A 439 4.02 18.90 -20.65
N PRO A 440 4.66 19.03 -19.47
CA PRO A 440 5.84 18.25 -19.14
C PRO A 440 5.59 16.74 -19.21
N VAL A 441 6.60 16.00 -19.66
CA VAL A 441 6.55 14.53 -19.76
C VAL A 441 7.45 13.93 -18.70
N GLY A 442 6.86 13.46 -17.60
CA GLY A 442 7.57 12.67 -16.60
C GLY A 442 7.83 11.24 -17.04
N ASN A 443 8.86 10.60 -16.47
CA ASN A 443 9.26 9.21 -16.74
C ASN A 443 9.64 8.97 -18.21
N GLY A 444 10.04 10.03 -18.91
CA GLY A 444 10.51 9.97 -20.28
C GLY A 444 11.97 9.50 -20.33
N GLU A 445 12.21 8.33 -20.92
CA GLU A 445 13.57 7.81 -21.12
C GLU A 445 14.36 8.74 -22.05
N VAL A 446 15.55 9.14 -21.58
CA VAL A 446 16.53 9.94 -22.30
C VAL A 446 17.79 9.11 -22.49
N ASP A 447 18.06 8.73 -23.73
CA ASP A 447 19.24 7.99 -24.14
C ASP A 447 20.30 8.91 -24.68
N LEU A 448 21.47 8.90 -24.05
CA LEU A 448 22.64 9.65 -24.49
C LEU A 448 23.62 8.76 -25.25
N LYS A 449 24.13 9.31 -26.35
CA LYS A 449 25.09 8.65 -27.22
C LYS A 449 26.30 9.54 -27.44
N SER A 450 27.48 8.94 -27.46
CA SER A 450 28.74 9.60 -27.82
C SER A 450 29.58 8.67 -28.69
N GLU A 451 30.72 9.13 -29.18
CA GLU A 451 31.65 8.33 -29.96
C GLU A 451 32.04 7.04 -29.25
N ARG A 452 32.43 6.03 -30.02
CA ARG A 452 33.05 4.83 -29.46
C ARG A 452 34.56 4.97 -29.50
N TRP A 453 35.25 4.21 -28.66
CA TRP A 453 36.70 4.13 -28.67
C TRP A 453 37.23 3.82 -30.08
N GLN A 454 38.11 4.68 -30.58
CA GLN A 454 38.71 4.58 -31.91
C GLN A 454 37.68 4.47 -33.07
N GLY A 455 36.49 5.07 -32.93
CA GLY A 455 35.47 5.09 -33.98
C GLY A 455 34.62 6.34 -33.99
N ALA A 456 34.13 6.72 -35.17
CA ALA A 456 33.27 7.90 -35.35
C ALA A 456 31.76 7.58 -35.24
N SER A 457 31.40 6.33 -34.94
CA SER A 457 30.00 5.93 -34.76
C SER A 457 29.56 6.22 -33.34
N LEU A 458 28.42 6.88 -33.19
CA LEU A 458 27.84 7.15 -31.89
C LEU A 458 27.09 5.92 -31.36
N ILE A 459 27.34 5.55 -30.11
CA ILE A 459 26.69 4.43 -29.42
C ILE A 459 26.09 4.91 -28.10
N LYS A 460 25.01 4.24 -27.66
CA LYS A 460 24.36 4.47 -26.38
C LYS A 460 25.36 4.21 -25.25
N GLY A 461 25.59 5.22 -24.43
CA GLY A 461 26.52 5.18 -23.31
C GLY A 461 25.86 5.31 -21.96
N TYR A 462 24.81 6.13 -21.87
CA TYR A 462 24.16 6.49 -20.62
C TYR A 462 22.67 6.73 -20.85
N SER A 463 21.85 6.41 -19.86
CA SER A 463 20.42 6.71 -19.87
C SER A 463 19.98 7.36 -18.58
N GLY A 464 18.89 8.11 -18.67
CA GLY A 464 18.12 8.49 -17.49
C GLY A 464 16.67 8.71 -17.84
N ILE A 465 15.91 9.17 -16.87
CA ILE A 465 14.49 9.46 -17.02
C ILE A 465 14.19 10.86 -16.53
N THR A 466 13.22 11.52 -17.17
CA THR A 466 12.76 12.84 -16.73
C THR A 466 11.98 12.75 -15.43
N ASN A 467 12.17 13.75 -14.57
CA ASN A 467 11.31 13.97 -13.41
C ASN A 467 9.90 14.43 -13.86
N ARG A 468 8.97 14.62 -12.91
CA ARG A 468 7.59 15.06 -13.18
C ARG A 468 7.51 16.40 -13.92
N GLU A 469 8.49 17.28 -13.77
CA GLU A 469 8.61 18.54 -14.53
C GLU A 469 9.19 18.34 -15.94
N GLY A 470 9.37 17.10 -16.39
CA GLY A 470 9.89 16.77 -17.70
C GLY A 470 11.39 17.02 -17.86
N VAL A 471 12.14 17.11 -16.76
CA VAL A 471 13.57 17.46 -16.77
C VAL A 471 14.44 16.27 -16.40
N PHE A 472 15.46 16.01 -17.22
CA PHE A 472 16.58 15.12 -16.92
C PHE A 472 17.88 15.90 -16.93
N THR A 473 18.67 15.82 -15.86
CA THR A 473 19.96 16.53 -15.74
C THR A 473 21.09 15.55 -15.41
N THR A 474 22.24 15.70 -16.07
CA THR A 474 23.44 14.91 -15.80
C THR A 474 24.73 15.67 -16.18
N THR A 475 25.87 15.12 -15.81
CA THR A 475 27.21 15.61 -16.16
C THR A 475 27.87 14.72 -17.19
N LEU A 476 28.54 15.33 -18.17
CA LEU A 476 29.19 14.69 -19.31
C LEU A 476 30.63 15.18 -19.41
N GLY A 477 31.54 14.40 -20.00
CA GLY A 477 32.91 14.80 -20.24
C GLY A 477 33.04 15.89 -21.31
N GLU A 478 34.15 16.61 -21.30
CA GLU A 478 34.42 17.66 -22.28
C GLU A 478 35.00 17.14 -23.61
N GLU A 479 35.03 17.99 -24.63
CA GLU A 479 35.61 17.72 -25.96
C GLU A 479 35.03 16.48 -26.69
N GLN A 480 33.80 16.06 -26.37
CA GLN A 480 33.08 14.95 -27.02
C GLN A 480 31.78 15.41 -27.71
N ASN A 481 31.30 14.63 -28.69
CA ASN A 481 29.99 14.90 -29.30
C ASN A 481 28.91 14.08 -28.58
N TYR A 482 27.76 14.70 -28.38
CA TYR A 482 26.63 14.08 -27.70
C TYR A 482 25.37 14.15 -28.55
N GLU A 483 24.73 12.99 -28.74
CA GLU A 483 23.37 12.86 -29.26
C GLU A 483 22.42 12.43 -28.16
N ALA A 484 21.16 12.86 -28.27
CA ALA A 484 20.08 12.38 -27.41
C ALA A 484 18.91 11.78 -28.22
N GLU A 485 18.27 10.79 -27.64
CA GLU A 485 17.00 10.23 -28.08
C GLU A 485 16.05 10.21 -26.87
N VAL A 486 14.81 10.69 -27.04
CA VAL A 486 13.83 10.78 -25.96
C VAL A 486 12.58 10.02 -26.38
N LEU A 487 12.19 8.98 -25.64
CA LEU A 487 11.00 8.17 -25.96
C LEU A 487 10.88 7.86 -27.47
N TRP A 488 11.97 7.38 -28.08
CA TRP A 488 12.10 7.05 -29.51
C TRP A 488 12.19 8.24 -30.49
N GLU A 489 12.04 9.48 -30.01
CA GLU A 489 12.26 10.70 -30.79
C GLU A 489 13.74 11.06 -30.84
N LYS A 490 14.31 11.12 -32.04
CA LYS A 490 15.71 11.49 -32.22
C LYS A 490 15.86 13.01 -32.19
N LEU A 491 16.59 13.51 -31.19
CA LEU A 491 17.02 14.92 -31.15
C LEU A 491 18.24 15.16 -32.05
N GLY A 492 19.04 14.12 -32.29
CA GLY A 492 20.32 14.25 -33.02
C GLY A 492 21.38 14.88 -32.13
N VAL A 493 22.38 15.54 -32.73
CA VAL A 493 23.51 16.12 -31.98
C VAL A 493 23.01 17.31 -31.17
N ILE A 494 23.12 17.19 -29.85
CA ILE A 494 22.65 18.18 -28.88
C ILE A 494 23.81 19.02 -28.32
N ILE A 495 25.03 18.48 -28.30
CA ILE A 495 26.26 19.18 -27.94
C ILE A 495 27.36 18.69 -28.87
N ASP A 496 28.03 19.60 -29.57
CA ASP A 496 29.24 19.27 -30.34
C ASP A 496 30.50 19.37 -29.49
N SER A 497 31.58 18.73 -29.92
CA SER A 497 32.84 18.68 -29.17
C SER A 497 33.47 20.05 -28.90
N ALA A 498 33.16 21.07 -29.70
CA ALA A 498 33.65 22.43 -29.49
C ALA A 498 32.83 23.18 -28.42
N SER A 499 31.60 22.74 -28.18
CA SER A 499 30.65 23.32 -27.23
C SER A 499 30.64 22.60 -25.88
N ALA A 500 31.03 21.31 -25.84
CA ALA A 500 31.28 20.55 -24.62
C ALA A 500 32.55 21.05 -23.91
N ILE A 501 32.44 22.18 -23.21
CA ILE A 501 33.55 22.87 -22.55
C ILE A 501 33.41 22.66 -21.03
N ALA A 502 34.50 22.41 -20.31
CA ALA A 502 34.50 22.35 -18.86
C ALA A 502 33.69 23.48 -18.19
N GLY A 503 32.72 23.11 -17.36
CA GLY A 503 31.84 24.02 -16.61
C GLY A 503 30.72 24.67 -17.44
N SER A 504 30.54 24.34 -18.72
CA SER A 504 29.38 24.81 -19.49
C SER A 504 28.09 24.10 -19.05
N HIS A 505 26.94 24.75 -19.22
CA HIS A 505 25.62 24.18 -18.97
C HIS A 505 24.75 24.31 -20.22
N HIS A 506 24.28 23.17 -20.73
CA HIS A 506 23.47 23.04 -21.93
C HIS A 506 22.04 22.66 -21.57
N VAL A 507 21.07 23.46 -22.02
CA VAL A 507 19.64 23.20 -21.84
C VAL A 507 19.01 22.88 -23.20
N VAL A 508 18.45 21.67 -23.33
CA VAL A 508 17.95 21.13 -24.60
C VAL A 508 16.45 20.84 -24.48
N PRO A 509 15.59 21.64 -25.13
CA PRO A 509 14.15 21.33 -25.18
C PRO A 509 13.85 20.24 -26.21
N CYS A 510 12.93 19.34 -25.86
CA CYS A 510 12.36 18.30 -26.70
C CYS A 510 10.84 18.41 -26.66
N THR A 511 10.20 18.51 -27.83
CA THR A 511 8.74 18.39 -27.96
C THR A 511 8.45 17.11 -28.71
N LEU A 512 7.70 16.18 -28.09
CA LEU A 512 7.33 14.90 -28.70
C LEU A 512 6.47 15.11 -29.96
N SER A 513 6.49 14.15 -30.89
CA SER A 513 5.66 14.23 -32.11
C SER A 513 4.18 13.89 -31.89
N SER A 514 3.83 13.39 -30.71
CA SER A 514 2.47 13.02 -30.32
C SER A 514 2.19 13.35 -28.85
N ASP A 515 0.91 13.40 -28.48
CA ASP A 515 0.51 13.55 -27.09
C ASP A 515 1.01 12.33 -26.29
N TYR A 516 1.67 12.60 -25.16
CA TYR A 516 2.10 11.55 -24.23
C TYR A 516 0.86 10.85 -23.65
N ASN A 517 0.84 9.52 -23.60
CA ASN A 517 -0.28 8.75 -23.07
C ASN A 517 0.29 7.59 -22.23
N PRO A 518 -0.09 7.46 -20.95
CA PRO A 518 -1.21 8.12 -20.27
C PRO A 518 -1.00 9.59 -19.87
N GLN A 519 -2.09 10.35 -19.84
CA GLN A 519 -2.11 11.75 -19.43
C GLN A 519 -2.47 11.85 -17.95
N ALA A 520 -1.87 12.82 -17.24
CA ALA A 520 -2.29 13.17 -15.88
C ALA A 520 -3.79 13.52 -15.84
N ARG A 521 -4.51 13.08 -14.82
CA ARG A 521 -5.94 13.40 -14.62
C ARG A 521 -6.07 14.87 -14.22
N GLU A 522 -6.72 15.67 -15.06
CA GLU A 522 -7.03 17.06 -14.73
C GLU A 522 -8.19 17.11 -13.71
N LEU A 523 -7.99 17.85 -12.62
CA LEU A 523 -9.06 18.16 -11.67
C LEU A 523 -9.90 19.32 -12.21
N VAL A 524 -11.20 19.10 -12.37
CA VAL A 524 -12.16 20.15 -12.74
C VAL A 524 -12.93 20.53 -11.47
N THR A 525 -12.58 21.69 -10.90
CA THR A 525 -13.09 22.13 -9.60
C THR A 525 -13.71 23.52 -9.65
N GLU A 526 -14.81 23.71 -8.94
CA GLU A 526 -15.33 25.05 -8.62
C GLU A 526 -15.03 25.41 -7.15
N GLN A 527 -14.63 26.67 -6.91
CA GLN A 527 -14.33 27.14 -5.55
C GLN A 527 -15.64 27.42 -4.80
N GLY A 528 -15.92 26.61 -3.78
CA GLY A 528 -17.11 26.76 -2.95
C GLY A 528 -17.10 27.99 -2.06
N THR A 529 -18.26 28.36 -1.51
CA THR A 529 -18.36 29.40 -0.48
C THR A 529 -17.84 28.86 0.86
N TYR A 530 -16.55 29.08 1.10
CA TYR A 530 -15.87 28.71 2.33
C TYR A 530 -16.11 29.73 3.44
N GLN A 531 -16.60 29.28 4.61
CA GLN A 531 -16.66 30.07 5.85
C GLN A 531 -16.12 29.20 7.00
N PRO A 532 -14.92 29.49 7.53
CA PRO A 532 -14.32 28.68 8.57
C PRO A 532 -15.05 28.84 9.92
N ARG A 533 -15.01 27.80 10.76
CA ARG A 533 -15.46 27.91 12.16
C ARG A 533 -14.44 28.67 12.98
N GLU A 534 -14.83 29.74 13.66
CA GLU A 534 -13.96 30.37 14.66
C GLU A 534 -13.62 29.36 15.78
N GLY A 535 -12.33 29.07 15.98
CA GLY A 535 -11.82 28.26 17.09
C GLY A 535 -11.47 26.79 16.80
N THR A 536 -11.62 26.29 15.56
CA THR A 536 -11.18 24.93 15.18
C THR A 536 -10.26 24.96 13.96
N SER A 537 -9.10 24.31 14.08
CA SER A 537 -8.07 24.26 13.05
C SER A 537 -7.56 22.84 12.80
N LEU A 538 -7.23 22.55 11.54
CA LEU A 538 -6.59 21.31 11.14
C LEU A 538 -5.09 21.60 11.00
N SER A 539 -4.26 20.95 11.81
CA SER A 539 -2.81 20.94 11.62
C SER A 539 -2.45 19.79 10.68
N LEU A 540 -1.83 20.14 9.55
CA LEU A 540 -1.28 19.20 8.58
C LEU A 540 0.25 19.36 8.60
N GLN A 541 0.92 18.29 8.98
CA GLN A 541 2.36 18.13 8.89
C GLN A 541 2.66 17.07 7.84
N VAL A 542 3.45 17.39 6.83
CA VAL A 542 3.97 16.46 5.84
C VAL A 542 5.49 16.49 5.99
N ASP A 543 6.04 15.38 6.49
CA ASP A 543 7.45 15.23 6.83
C ASP A 543 8.30 14.87 5.60
N SER A 544 7.71 14.19 4.61
CA SER A 544 8.41 13.86 3.38
C SER A 544 7.43 13.46 2.30
N CYS A 545 7.77 13.75 1.04
CA CYS A 545 7.16 13.08 -0.09
C CYS A 545 8.15 12.98 -1.26
N CYS A 546 8.00 11.95 -2.08
CA CYS A 546 8.81 11.72 -3.27
C CYS A 546 8.03 10.97 -4.35
N ASP A 547 8.50 11.11 -5.60
CA ASP A 547 7.99 10.35 -6.73
C ASP A 547 8.80 9.06 -6.89
N LEU A 548 8.08 7.97 -7.17
CA LEU A 548 8.67 6.70 -7.59
C LEU A 548 8.38 6.52 -9.08
N GLY A 549 9.43 6.55 -9.90
CA GLY A 549 9.36 6.17 -11.31
C GLY A 549 10.04 4.84 -11.58
N HIS A 550 9.90 4.32 -12.79
CA HIS A 550 10.55 3.07 -13.20
C HIS A 550 11.32 3.28 -14.50
N CYS A 551 12.63 3.04 -14.46
CA CYS A 551 13.49 3.12 -15.64
C CYS A 551 13.80 1.73 -16.19
N PRO A 552 13.73 1.50 -17.51
CA PRO A 552 14.39 0.36 -18.11
C PRO A 552 15.90 0.47 -17.89
N THR A 553 16.52 -0.60 -17.40
CA THR A 553 17.96 -0.64 -17.15
C THR A 553 18.71 -1.09 -18.40
N TYR A 554 19.99 -0.73 -18.50
CA TYR A 554 20.91 -1.40 -19.41
C TYR A 554 21.03 -2.90 -19.01
N SER A 555 20.73 -3.84 -19.91
CA SER A 555 20.99 -5.28 -19.70
C SER A 555 21.40 -5.94 -21.02
N TYR A 556 22.39 -6.84 -20.95
CA TYR A 556 22.75 -7.70 -22.09
C TYR A 556 21.86 -8.97 -22.17
N GLU A 557 21.15 -9.33 -21.11
CA GLU A 557 20.16 -10.43 -21.10
C GLU A 557 18.77 -9.96 -21.61
N GLU A 558 18.00 -10.88 -22.22
CA GLU A 558 16.71 -10.63 -22.91
C GLU A 558 15.58 -10.10 -22.02
N VAL A 559 15.73 -10.19 -20.69
CA VAL A 559 14.74 -9.66 -19.74
C VAL A 559 15.06 -8.20 -19.46
N SER A 560 14.24 -7.28 -19.95
CA SER A 560 14.35 -5.88 -19.54
C SER A 560 14.08 -5.77 -18.03
N SER A 561 15.10 -5.42 -17.24
CA SER A 561 14.83 -4.96 -15.87
C SER A 561 14.19 -3.58 -15.96
N GLU A 562 13.06 -3.42 -15.30
CA GLU A 562 12.57 -2.11 -14.89
C GLU A 562 12.86 -1.96 -13.41
N SER A 563 13.50 -0.86 -13.07
CA SER A 563 13.95 -0.62 -11.70
C SER A 563 13.30 0.63 -11.19
N ALA A 564 12.75 0.54 -9.98
CA ALA A 564 12.19 1.68 -9.28
C ALA A 564 13.32 2.69 -9.05
N VAL A 565 13.25 3.83 -9.74
CA VAL A 565 14.10 4.98 -9.48
C VAL A 565 13.29 5.93 -8.63
N LYS A 566 13.72 6.09 -7.38
CA LYS A 566 13.22 7.17 -6.53
C LYS A 566 13.72 8.50 -7.07
N PHE A 567 12.80 9.40 -7.37
CA PHE A 567 13.10 10.79 -7.64
C PHE A 567 12.84 11.58 -6.36
N ALA A 568 13.88 12.21 -5.81
CA ALA A 568 13.74 13.08 -4.64
C ALA A 568 14.36 14.47 -4.90
N PRO A 569 13.73 15.58 -4.47
CA PRO A 569 12.28 15.81 -4.29
C PRO A 569 11.71 16.66 -5.45
N GLY A 570 10.67 16.16 -6.12
CA GLY A 570 9.85 16.94 -7.06
C GLY A 570 8.75 17.74 -6.34
N LYS A 571 8.07 18.66 -7.03
CA LYS A 571 6.90 19.38 -6.51
C LYS A 571 5.70 18.43 -6.39
N LEU A 572 5.19 18.24 -5.18
CA LEU A 572 4.36 17.13 -4.73
C LEU A 572 2.86 17.32 -5.00
N THR A 573 2.17 16.17 -4.94
CA THR A 573 0.71 15.93 -4.94
C THR A 573 -0.15 17.16 -4.64
N ASP A 574 -1.11 17.40 -5.51
CA ASP A 574 -2.23 18.28 -5.22
C ASP A 574 -3.18 17.58 -4.22
N PHE A 575 -3.48 18.25 -3.11
CA PHE A 575 -4.53 17.81 -2.19
C PHE A 575 -5.62 18.86 -2.09
N PHE A 576 -6.84 18.41 -1.81
CA PHE A 576 -7.98 19.29 -1.68
C PHE A 576 -8.89 18.89 -0.52
N ILE A 577 -9.71 19.86 -0.10
CA ILE A 577 -10.70 19.69 0.96
C ILE A 577 -12.08 19.79 0.35
N THR A 578 -12.94 18.82 0.60
CA THR A 578 -14.32 18.80 0.08
C THR A 578 -15.30 18.21 1.10
N ASP A 579 -16.60 18.29 0.83
CA ASP A 579 -17.65 17.60 1.59
C ASP A 579 -17.94 16.23 0.95
N LEU A 580 -19.00 15.56 1.42
CA LEU A 580 -19.34 14.23 0.91
C LEU A 580 -19.77 14.29 -0.57
N GLU A 581 -20.56 15.29 -0.96
CA GLU A 581 -21.04 15.45 -2.33
C GLU A 581 -19.86 15.67 -3.28
N GLY A 582 -18.95 16.59 -2.95
CA GLY A 582 -17.76 16.81 -3.77
C GLY A 582 -16.77 15.65 -3.78
N LEU A 583 -16.70 14.83 -2.71
CA LEU A 583 -15.94 13.58 -2.73
C LEU A 583 -16.57 12.55 -3.68
N GLU A 584 -17.90 12.38 -3.63
CA GLU A 584 -18.63 11.47 -4.52
C GLU A 584 -18.48 11.88 -5.99
N ASP A 585 -18.59 13.17 -6.29
CA ASP A 585 -18.37 13.72 -7.64
C ASP A 585 -16.93 13.50 -8.11
N PHE A 586 -15.94 13.72 -7.24
CA PHE A 586 -14.54 13.42 -7.54
C PHE A 586 -14.34 11.92 -7.85
N LEU A 587 -14.89 11.01 -7.04
CA LEU A 587 -14.78 9.57 -7.30
C LEU A 587 -15.52 9.14 -8.57
N ALA A 588 -16.59 9.85 -8.93
CA ALA A 588 -17.36 9.63 -10.16
C ALA A 588 -16.79 10.30 -11.41
N GLU A 589 -15.61 10.94 -11.31
CA GLU A 589 -14.96 11.70 -12.38
C GLU A 589 -15.81 12.87 -12.92
N GLN A 590 -16.59 13.51 -12.04
CA GLN A 590 -17.41 14.68 -12.36
C GLN A 590 -16.76 15.97 -11.87
N GLU A 591 -17.29 17.10 -12.32
CA GLU A 591 -16.93 18.41 -11.78
C GLU A 591 -17.43 18.52 -10.34
N PHE A 592 -16.56 18.94 -9.43
CA PHE A 592 -16.86 18.92 -8.00
C PHE A 592 -16.51 20.24 -7.31
N THR A 593 -17.15 20.49 -6.16
CA THR A 593 -16.87 21.67 -5.34
C THR A 593 -15.76 21.38 -4.35
N THR A 594 -14.83 22.31 -4.19
CA THR A 594 -13.75 22.25 -3.19
C THR A 594 -13.77 23.47 -2.28
N TYR A 595 -13.48 23.26 -1.00
CA TYR A 595 -13.22 24.31 -0.02
C TYR A 595 -11.83 24.93 -0.18
N GLY A 596 -10.88 24.15 -0.71
CA GLY A 596 -9.51 24.59 -0.93
C GLY A 596 -8.71 23.54 -1.69
N HIS A 597 -7.81 24.02 -2.54
CA HIS A 597 -6.90 23.20 -3.34
C HIS A 597 -5.48 23.70 -3.07
N PHE A 598 -4.60 22.77 -2.72
CA PHE A 598 -3.26 23.02 -2.23
C PHE A 598 -2.28 22.08 -2.92
N SER A 599 -1.05 22.53 -3.12
CA SER A 599 0.05 21.69 -3.61
C SER A 599 1.14 21.64 -2.54
N ILE A 600 1.82 20.50 -2.43
CA ILE A 600 2.90 20.34 -1.46
C ILE A 600 4.25 20.61 -2.15
N GLU A 601 5.15 21.39 -1.54
CA GLU A 601 6.53 21.56 -2.01
C GLU A 601 7.46 21.29 -0.83
N GLY A 602 8.13 20.13 -0.84
CA GLY A 602 8.98 19.70 0.26
C GLY A 602 8.20 19.40 1.55
N GLU A 603 8.82 19.69 2.69
CA GLU A 603 8.17 19.60 4.01
C GLU A 603 7.13 20.71 4.17
N ILE A 604 5.95 20.36 4.66
CA ILE A 604 4.91 21.33 4.99
C ILE A 604 4.50 21.15 6.44
N ASP A 605 4.49 22.25 7.19
CA ASP A 605 3.83 22.36 8.49
C ASP A 605 2.87 23.55 8.41
N THR A 606 1.58 23.26 8.28
CA THR A 606 0.57 24.28 8.07
C THR A 606 -0.69 24.02 8.90
N THR A 607 -1.43 25.10 9.11
CA THR A 607 -2.74 25.07 9.77
C THR A 607 -3.79 25.51 8.75
N LEU A 608 -4.77 24.65 8.51
CA LEU A 608 -5.91 24.89 7.64
C LEU A 608 -7.12 25.17 8.52
N ASP A 609 -7.87 26.23 8.23
CA ASP A 609 -9.09 26.51 8.98
C ASP A 609 -10.14 25.43 8.65
N ALA A 610 -10.82 24.87 9.67
CA ALA A 610 -11.80 23.82 9.45
C ALA A 610 -13.15 24.40 8.94
N PRO A 611 -13.82 23.76 7.96
CA PRO A 611 -15.20 24.08 7.61
C PRO A 611 -16.16 24.01 8.83
N LEU A 612 -17.20 24.85 8.85
CA LEU A 612 -18.21 24.90 9.91
C LEU A 612 -19.00 23.58 10.06
N SER A 613 -19.25 23.17 11.32
CA SER A 613 -20.23 22.19 11.86
C SER A 613 -20.45 20.83 11.20
N GLU A 614 -19.81 20.53 10.07
CA GLU A 614 -20.05 19.34 9.26
C GLU A 614 -18.76 18.57 8.99
N VAL A 615 -18.93 17.28 8.72
CA VAL A 615 -17.84 16.36 8.37
C VAL A 615 -17.28 16.77 7.02
N PHE A 616 -15.96 16.80 6.88
CA PHE A 616 -15.29 17.08 5.62
C PHE A 616 -14.22 16.03 5.30
N TYR A 617 -13.73 16.05 4.07
CA TYR A 617 -12.74 15.09 3.57
C TYR A 617 -11.50 15.81 3.07
N LEU A 618 -10.34 15.29 3.46
CA LEU A 618 -9.05 15.67 2.92
C LEU A 618 -8.62 14.60 1.92
N VAL A 619 -8.43 14.98 0.67
CA VAL A 619 -8.12 14.07 -0.44
C VAL A 619 -6.72 14.35 -0.94
N PHE A 620 -5.80 13.40 -0.75
CA PHE A 620 -4.50 13.39 -1.42
C PHE A 620 -4.65 12.62 -2.72
N PHE A 621 -4.51 13.30 -3.86
CA PHE A 621 -4.74 12.70 -5.17
C PHE A 621 -3.48 12.70 -6.02
N ASN A 622 -2.99 11.51 -6.37
CA ASN A 622 -1.89 11.40 -7.31
C ASN A 622 -2.42 11.60 -8.73
N ASN A 623 -2.27 12.83 -9.24
CA ASN A 623 -2.71 13.20 -10.58
C ASN A 623 -1.79 12.66 -11.69
N HIS A 624 -0.60 12.15 -11.35
CA HIS A 624 0.36 11.67 -12.33
C HIS A 624 -0.12 10.39 -13.00
N ALA A 625 0.31 10.20 -14.24
CA ALA A 625 -0.15 9.10 -15.06
C ALA A 625 0.61 7.79 -14.77
N ASP A 626 1.92 7.89 -14.54
CA ASP A 626 2.86 6.75 -14.53
C ASP A 626 3.91 6.82 -13.40
N MET A 627 3.68 7.60 -12.36
CA MET A 627 4.57 7.68 -11.19
C MET A 627 3.76 7.50 -9.93
N GLU A 628 4.28 6.70 -9.01
CA GLU A 628 3.68 6.55 -7.69
C GLU A 628 4.18 7.67 -6.78
N GLU A 629 3.38 8.06 -5.79
CA GLU A 629 3.75 9.12 -4.85
C GLU A 629 3.83 8.55 -3.43
N ALA A 630 4.99 8.64 -2.81
CA ALA A 630 5.18 8.27 -1.41
C ALA A 630 4.96 9.50 -0.54
N ILE A 631 4.01 9.47 0.40
CA ILE A 631 3.78 10.57 1.36
C ILE A 631 3.93 10.07 2.79
N SER A 632 4.56 10.89 3.64
CA SER A 632 4.66 10.66 5.08
C SER A 632 4.35 11.92 5.84
N GLY A 633 3.60 11.78 6.92
CA GLY A 633 3.25 12.93 7.73
C GLY A 633 2.25 12.59 8.83
N ARG A 634 1.59 13.63 9.29
CA ARG A 634 0.66 13.61 10.40
C ARG A 634 -0.40 14.68 10.21
N ILE A 635 -1.63 14.31 10.51
CA ILE A 635 -2.75 15.24 10.61
C ILE A 635 -3.29 15.21 12.02
N SER A 636 -3.53 16.41 12.56
CA SER A 636 -4.13 16.60 13.87
C SER A 636 -5.30 17.58 13.76
N VAL A 637 -6.42 17.28 14.40
CA VAL A 637 -7.51 18.24 14.56
C VAL A 637 -7.29 18.95 15.90
N THR A 638 -7.01 20.25 15.86
CA THR A 638 -6.72 21.09 17.04
C THR A 638 -7.74 22.20 17.20
N GLY A 639 -8.07 22.58 18.42
CA GLY A 639 -9.05 23.62 18.70
C GLY A 639 -9.06 23.92 20.19
N GLU A 640 -9.50 25.11 20.59
CA GLU A 640 -9.64 25.45 22.02
C GLU A 640 -10.77 24.60 22.62
N PRO A 641 -10.49 23.68 23.57
CA PRO A 641 -11.50 22.82 24.15
C PRO A 641 -12.18 23.54 25.31
N GLU A 642 -12.94 24.62 25.03
CA GLU A 642 -13.77 25.28 26.06
C GLU A 642 -15.14 25.70 25.51
N MET A 643 -15.81 24.80 24.78
CA MET A 643 -17.24 24.95 24.50
C MET A 643 -18.00 23.78 25.13
N LEU A 644 -19.01 24.12 25.92
CA LEU A 644 -19.99 23.21 26.48
C LEU A 644 -20.48 22.22 25.41
N ALA A 645 -20.51 20.92 25.72
CA ALA A 645 -21.00 19.86 24.83
C ALA A 645 -22.13 19.09 25.53
N VAL A 646 -23.22 18.84 24.80
CA VAL A 646 -24.45 18.23 25.33
C VAL A 646 -25.00 17.18 24.35
N ASP A 647 -25.33 15.99 24.83
CA ASP A 647 -26.15 15.00 24.10
C ASP A 647 -27.63 15.17 24.49
N ILE A 648 -28.54 14.91 23.54
CA ILE A 648 -29.99 15.08 23.71
C ILE A 648 -30.73 13.75 23.47
N PRO A 649 -30.58 12.70 24.30
CA PRO A 649 -31.27 11.44 24.08
C PRO A 649 -32.80 11.59 24.12
N VAL A 650 -33.50 10.93 23.20
CA VAL A 650 -34.98 10.90 23.19
C VAL A 650 -35.44 9.45 23.24
N LEU A 651 -36.21 9.11 24.28
CA LEU A 651 -36.68 7.75 24.55
C LEU A 651 -38.21 7.71 24.52
N GLN A 652 -38.78 7.11 23.48
CA GLN A 652 -40.23 6.94 23.40
C GLN A 652 -40.71 5.91 24.42
N ASN A 653 -41.81 6.22 25.11
CA ASN A 653 -42.41 5.32 26.09
C ASN A 653 -42.92 4.03 25.40
N PRO A 654 -42.52 2.84 25.87
CA PRO A 654 -42.83 1.58 25.20
C PRO A 654 -44.32 1.17 25.30
N LEU A 655 -45.06 1.69 26.27
CA LEU A 655 -46.47 1.33 26.52
C LEU A 655 -47.44 2.45 26.10
N LEU A 656 -47.00 3.71 26.17
CA LEU A 656 -47.80 4.87 25.86
C LEU A 656 -47.14 5.66 24.73
N SER A 657 -47.33 5.21 23.48
CA SER A 657 -46.62 5.70 22.29
C SER A 657 -46.63 7.22 22.11
N GLN A 658 -47.64 7.91 22.64
CA GLN A 658 -47.73 9.37 22.55
C GLN A 658 -46.78 10.12 23.50
N TYR A 659 -46.02 9.44 24.37
CA TYR A 659 -45.09 10.06 25.30
C TYR A 659 -43.64 9.67 24.98
N ALA A 660 -42.71 10.60 25.18
CA ALA A 660 -41.28 10.37 25.14
C ALA A 660 -40.58 11.14 26.26
N ASP A 661 -39.50 10.58 26.76
CA ASP A 661 -38.60 11.26 27.69
C ASP A 661 -37.48 11.93 26.90
N ILE A 662 -37.29 13.22 27.13
CA ILE A 662 -36.21 14.03 26.57
C ILE A 662 -35.15 14.18 27.65
N TRP A 663 -33.95 13.76 27.32
CA TRP A 663 -32.79 13.86 28.19
C TRP A 663 -31.88 14.97 27.70
N VAL A 664 -31.23 15.64 28.65
CA VAL A 664 -30.14 16.55 28.39
C VAL A 664 -28.95 16.12 29.21
N VAL A 665 -27.86 15.77 28.52
CA VAL A 665 -26.70 15.12 29.12
C VAL A 665 -25.44 15.90 28.80
N PRO A 666 -24.91 16.67 29.75
CA PRO A 666 -23.66 17.38 29.59
C PRO A 666 -22.49 16.39 29.48
N ILE A 667 -21.60 16.60 28.51
CA ILE A 667 -20.51 15.67 28.18
C ILE A 667 -19.20 16.06 28.88
N ASN A 668 -18.89 17.36 28.91
CA ASN A 668 -17.59 17.88 29.35
C ASN A 668 -17.65 18.77 30.60
N GLU A 669 -18.78 19.40 30.91
CA GLU A 669 -18.95 20.27 32.07
C GLU A 669 -20.37 20.15 32.65
N GLU A 670 -20.52 20.29 33.96
CA GLU A 670 -21.83 20.34 34.63
C GLU A 670 -22.54 21.67 34.32
N LEU A 671 -23.83 21.60 33.95
CA LEU A 671 -24.62 22.82 33.75
C LEU A 671 -24.99 23.46 35.09
N ALA A 672 -24.75 24.76 35.21
CA ALA A 672 -25.07 25.53 36.41
C ALA A 672 -26.58 25.57 36.74
N GLU A 673 -27.44 25.45 35.73
CA GLU A 673 -28.89 25.40 35.85
C GLU A 673 -29.52 24.46 34.80
N PRO A 674 -30.75 23.94 35.03
CA PRO A 674 -31.46 23.17 34.03
C PRO A 674 -31.64 23.98 32.74
N PRO A 675 -31.24 23.45 31.57
CA PRO A 675 -31.35 24.18 30.32
C PRO A 675 -32.81 24.32 29.86
N GLU A 676 -33.10 25.37 29.11
CA GLU A 676 -34.43 25.55 28.51
C GLU A 676 -34.58 24.60 27.32
N VAL A 677 -35.65 23.79 27.32
CA VAL A 677 -35.93 22.85 26.23
C VAL A 677 -37.24 23.19 25.56
N THR A 678 -37.21 23.29 24.23
CA THR A 678 -38.40 23.47 23.39
C THR A 678 -38.46 22.36 22.36
N VAL A 679 -39.64 21.75 22.20
CA VAL A 679 -39.89 20.77 21.15
C VAL A 679 -40.82 21.39 20.12
N THR A 680 -40.35 21.50 18.89
CA THR A 680 -41.13 22.05 17.77
C THR A 680 -41.51 20.94 16.81
N ILE A 681 -42.80 20.82 16.49
CA ILE A 681 -43.30 19.90 15.45
C ILE A 681 -44.09 20.70 14.41
N ASN A 682 -43.62 20.73 13.17
CA ASN A 682 -44.21 21.49 12.06
C ASN A 682 -44.45 22.98 12.38
N GLY A 683 -43.53 23.61 13.12
CA GLY A 683 -43.58 25.04 13.46
C GLY A 683 -44.41 25.42 14.70
N GLU A 684 -45.02 24.45 15.40
CA GLU A 684 -45.63 24.68 16.72
C GLU A 684 -44.69 24.15 17.81
N GLY A 685 -44.21 25.05 18.67
CA GLY A 685 -43.29 24.76 19.77
C GLY A 685 -43.98 24.64 21.13
N GLU A 686 -43.53 23.69 21.94
CA GLU A 686 -43.95 23.49 23.33
C GLU A 686 -42.70 23.36 24.22
N SER A 687 -42.68 24.10 25.33
CA SER A 687 -41.58 24.02 26.31
C SER A 687 -41.70 22.75 27.15
N VAL A 688 -40.55 22.13 27.46
CA VAL A 688 -40.46 20.92 28.27
C VAL A 688 -39.79 21.26 29.58
N GLU A 689 -40.52 21.08 30.68
CA GLU A 689 -39.94 21.21 32.02
C GLU A 689 -39.00 20.04 32.29
N LEU A 690 -37.76 20.34 32.63
CA LEU A 690 -36.75 19.35 32.99
C LEU A 690 -36.60 19.22 34.51
N GLU A 691 -36.42 17.99 34.97
CA GLU A 691 -36.03 17.67 36.34
C GLU A 691 -34.61 17.08 36.36
N GLY A 692 -33.81 17.44 37.37
CA GLY A 692 -32.49 16.86 37.57
C GLY A 692 -32.59 15.40 38.02
N VAL A 693 -31.79 14.53 37.41
CA VAL A 693 -31.77 13.10 37.71
C VAL A 693 -30.79 12.84 38.86
N ALA A 694 -31.31 12.35 39.99
CA ALA A 694 -30.54 12.14 41.21
C ALA A 694 -29.24 11.35 40.97
N GLU A 695 -28.15 11.79 41.61
CA GLU A 695 -26.83 11.18 41.54
C GLU A 695 -26.17 11.24 40.14
N THR A 696 -26.65 12.10 39.24
CA THR A 696 -26.07 12.39 37.92
C THR A 696 -26.08 13.89 37.61
N PHE A 697 -25.34 14.32 36.56
CA PHE A 697 -25.40 15.68 36.01
C PHE A 697 -26.45 15.85 34.90
N ASN A 698 -27.40 14.90 34.80
CA ASN A 698 -28.35 14.83 33.71
C ASN A 698 -29.69 15.45 34.08
N TYR A 699 -30.39 15.92 33.06
CA TYR A 699 -31.74 16.45 33.17
C TYR A 699 -32.70 15.64 32.29
N MET A 700 -33.95 15.49 32.73
CA MET A 700 -34.96 14.73 32.00
C MET A 700 -36.33 15.40 32.11
N GLY A 701 -37.07 15.46 31.00
CA GLY A 701 -38.45 15.94 30.97
C GLY A 701 -39.33 15.11 30.05
N GLY A 702 -40.60 14.96 30.41
CA GLY A 702 -41.57 14.21 29.61
C GLY A 702 -42.21 15.10 28.54
N PHE A 703 -42.30 14.61 27.31
CA PHE A 703 -42.97 15.26 26.19
C PHE A 703 -44.09 14.40 25.63
N LYS A 704 -45.18 15.03 25.16
CA LYS A 704 -46.33 14.34 24.57
C LYS A 704 -46.48 14.68 23.09
N PHE A 705 -46.31 13.70 22.22
CA PHE A 705 -46.65 13.81 20.81
C PHE A 705 -48.16 14.04 20.62
N THR A 706 -48.48 15.10 19.89
CA THR A 706 -49.87 15.48 19.54
C THR A 706 -50.18 15.35 18.06
N ARG A 707 -49.14 15.23 17.20
CA ARG A 707 -49.25 15.22 15.73
C ARG A 707 -48.03 14.56 15.08
N SER A 708 -48.19 14.14 13.83
CA SER A 708 -47.07 13.69 12.98
C SER A 708 -46.28 14.88 12.43
N GLY A 709 -45.00 14.69 12.15
CA GLY A 709 -44.13 15.70 11.54
C GLY A 709 -42.66 15.47 11.85
N THR A 710 -41.84 16.45 11.48
CA THR A 710 -40.45 16.52 11.93
C THR A 710 -40.42 17.24 13.27
N ALA A 711 -39.94 16.54 14.29
CA ALA A 711 -39.75 17.05 15.65
C ALA A 711 -38.31 17.54 15.82
N THR A 712 -38.15 18.80 16.22
CA THR A 712 -36.86 19.39 16.61
C THR A 712 -36.89 19.66 18.10
N VAL A 713 -35.99 19.03 18.85
CA VAL A 713 -35.73 19.33 20.25
C VAL A 713 -34.60 20.34 20.29
N GLU A 714 -34.85 21.53 20.80
CA GLU A 714 -33.87 22.60 20.99
C GLU A 714 -33.57 22.73 22.48
N VAL A 715 -32.29 22.76 22.83
CA VAL A 715 -31.78 22.87 24.19
C VAL A 715 -30.90 24.11 24.27
N ALA A 716 -31.36 25.13 24.98
CA ALA A 716 -30.59 26.33 25.26
C ALA A 716 -29.88 26.18 26.61
N ALA A 717 -28.55 26.13 26.58
CA ALA A 717 -27.70 26.00 27.76
C ALA A 717 -26.71 27.17 27.78
N GLY A 718 -26.97 28.16 28.64
CA GLY A 718 -26.29 29.45 28.59
C GLY A 718 -26.53 30.18 27.26
N ASP A 719 -25.47 30.68 26.62
CA ASP A 719 -25.53 31.34 25.31
C ASP A 719 -25.46 30.35 24.13
N THR A 720 -25.42 29.03 24.39
CA THR A 720 -25.26 27.99 23.36
C THR A 720 -26.57 27.24 23.13
N LEU A 721 -26.89 26.98 21.86
CA LEU A 721 -28.08 26.24 21.43
C LEU A 721 -27.67 24.90 20.81
N PHE A 722 -28.18 23.81 21.36
CA PHE A 722 -28.05 22.46 20.81
C PHE A 722 -29.40 22.01 20.25
N SER A 723 -29.40 21.14 19.24
CA SER A 723 -30.65 20.58 18.73
C SER A 723 -30.54 19.13 18.30
N ARG A 724 -31.67 18.41 18.36
CA ARG A 724 -31.83 17.07 17.81
C ARG A 724 -33.14 16.98 17.05
N THR A 725 -33.05 16.50 15.82
CA THR A 725 -34.21 16.42 14.91
C THR A 725 -34.50 14.98 14.54
N PHE A 726 -35.78 14.60 14.53
CA PHE A 726 -36.23 13.27 14.11
C PHE A 726 -37.67 13.30 13.60
N ASN A 727 -38.07 12.26 12.86
CA ASN A 727 -39.44 12.15 12.38
C ASN A 727 -40.33 11.37 13.36
N VAL A 728 -41.56 11.86 13.54
CA VAL A 728 -42.62 11.20 14.29
C VAL A 728 -43.87 11.05 13.41
N SER A 729 -44.44 9.84 13.35
CA SER A 729 -45.65 9.57 12.55
C SER A 729 -46.69 8.81 13.35
N GLN A 730 -47.91 9.33 13.39
CA GLN A 730 -49.08 8.59 13.84
C GLN A 730 -49.58 7.68 12.72
N ILE A 731 -49.51 6.37 12.94
CA ILE A 731 -49.95 5.34 12.00
C ILE A 731 -51.22 4.68 12.54
N ALA A 732 -52.27 4.63 11.71
CA ALA A 732 -53.56 4.04 12.03
C ALA A 732 -53.58 2.52 11.75
N SER A 733 -54.69 1.85 12.11
CA SER A 733 -54.88 0.44 11.82
C SER A 733 -54.92 0.10 10.32
N SER A 734 -55.01 1.10 9.43
CA SER A 734 -54.90 0.91 7.98
C SER A 734 -53.46 0.67 7.49
N GLY A 735 -52.46 0.75 8.38
CA GLY A 735 -51.05 0.69 8.03
C GLY A 735 -50.49 2.05 7.57
N GLY A 736 -49.19 2.08 7.28
CA GLY A 736 -48.45 3.26 6.86
C GLY A 736 -46.94 3.03 6.85
N SER A 737 -46.16 4.09 6.61
CA SER A 737 -44.70 4.04 6.65
C SER A 737 -44.11 5.25 7.35
N LEU A 738 -42.88 5.10 7.85
CA LEU A 738 -42.08 6.17 8.45
C LEU A 738 -40.64 6.03 7.97
N THR A 739 -40.03 7.14 7.58
CA THR A 739 -38.61 7.19 7.17
C THR A 739 -37.84 8.07 8.15
N SER A 740 -36.60 7.68 8.48
CA SER A 740 -35.67 8.51 9.22
C SER A 740 -35.37 9.82 8.48
N LEU A 741 -34.89 10.83 9.21
CA LEU A 741 -34.63 12.14 8.64
C LEU A 741 -33.52 12.13 7.58
N ASP A 742 -32.52 11.26 7.78
CA ASP A 742 -31.39 11.03 6.86
C ASP A 742 -31.75 10.13 5.67
N GLY A 743 -32.98 9.61 5.59
CA GLY A 743 -33.43 8.72 4.51
C GLY A 743 -32.87 7.29 4.57
N VAL A 744 -32.03 6.96 5.55
CA VAL A 744 -31.35 5.67 5.65
C VAL A 744 -32.32 4.56 6.06
N VAL A 745 -33.21 4.81 7.03
CA VAL A 745 -34.10 3.80 7.60
C VAL A 745 -35.53 4.05 7.21
N GLN A 746 -36.20 3.03 6.67
CA GLN A 746 -37.63 3.03 6.43
C GLN A 746 -38.30 1.90 7.21
N LEU A 747 -39.38 2.24 7.93
CA LEU A 747 -40.27 1.32 8.62
C LEU A 747 -41.59 1.23 7.84
N GLU A 748 -41.97 0.03 7.42
CA GLU A 748 -43.27 -0.28 6.82
C GLU A 748 -44.17 -1.00 7.84
N VAL A 749 -45.32 -0.40 8.14
CA VAL A 749 -46.31 -0.91 9.08
C VAL A 749 -47.53 -1.41 8.30
N PRO A 750 -47.81 -2.73 8.29
CA PRO A 750 -48.93 -3.27 7.52
C PRO A 750 -50.29 -2.96 8.15
N GLU A 751 -51.35 -3.16 7.38
CA GLU A 751 -52.73 -3.06 7.87
C GLU A 751 -52.97 -4.02 9.04
N SER A 752 -53.77 -3.58 10.01
CA SER A 752 -54.11 -4.28 11.26
C SER A 752 -52.94 -4.58 12.21
N CYS A 753 -51.72 -4.09 11.92
CA CYS A 753 -50.55 -4.27 12.78
C CYS A 753 -50.74 -3.64 14.18
N VAL A 754 -51.43 -2.50 14.24
CA VAL A 754 -51.79 -1.82 15.50
C VAL A 754 -53.31 -1.72 15.64
N GLU A 755 -53.81 -1.90 16.86
CA GLU A 755 -55.25 -1.87 17.16
C GLU A 755 -55.85 -0.44 17.08
N SER A 756 -55.02 0.58 17.27
CA SER A 756 -55.43 1.99 17.26
C SER A 756 -54.29 2.90 16.78
N SER A 757 -54.61 4.16 16.46
CA SER A 757 -53.63 5.13 15.97
C SER A 757 -52.46 5.31 16.94
N THR A 758 -51.27 4.89 16.52
CA THR A 758 -50.06 4.77 17.35
C THR A 758 -48.97 5.66 16.79
N PHE A 759 -48.22 6.36 17.66
CA PHE A 759 -47.08 7.17 17.24
C PHE A 759 -45.83 6.32 17.11
N PHE A 760 -45.11 6.44 16.00
CA PHE A 760 -43.83 5.79 15.73
C PHE A 760 -42.74 6.85 15.57
N THR A 761 -41.53 6.51 16.01
CA THR A 761 -40.34 7.36 15.84
C THR A 761 -39.17 6.55 15.27
N ILE A 762 -38.29 7.20 14.52
CA ILE A 762 -36.98 6.68 14.14
C ILE A 762 -35.94 7.74 14.53
N ILE A 763 -35.10 7.41 15.51
CA ILE A 763 -34.16 8.35 16.12
C ILE A 763 -32.76 7.74 16.07
N PRO A 764 -31.74 8.40 15.45
CA PRO A 764 -30.35 7.93 15.55
C PRO A 764 -29.91 7.82 17.00
N ALA A 765 -29.30 6.68 17.37
CA ALA A 765 -28.87 6.38 18.73
C ALA A 765 -27.45 6.91 18.98
N SER A 766 -27.21 7.44 20.18
CA SER A 766 -25.86 7.79 20.63
C SER A 766 -25.09 6.51 21.06
N VAL A 767 -23.88 6.31 20.52
CA VAL A 767 -22.98 5.17 20.79
C VAL A 767 -21.75 5.68 21.55
N THR A 768 -21.30 4.96 22.58
CA THR A 768 -20.19 5.39 23.45
C THR A 768 -19.20 4.26 23.75
N SER A 769 -17.90 4.57 23.77
CA SER A 769 -16.80 3.66 24.16
C SER A 769 -16.26 4.02 25.56
N GLY A 770 -16.92 3.60 26.65
CA GLY A 770 -16.41 3.92 27.99
C GLY A 770 -17.20 3.40 29.18
N LYS A 771 -16.57 3.48 30.38
CA LYS A 771 -17.14 3.08 31.69
C LYS A 771 -18.18 4.05 32.27
N THR A 772 -18.49 5.15 31.59
CA THR A 772 -19.61 6.05 31.91
C THR A 772 -20.83 5.66 31.08
N ALA A 773 -21.36 4.47 31.35
CA ALA A 773 -22.57 3.96 30.73
C ALA A 773 -23.79 4.65 31.37
N TYR A 774 -24.35 5.65 30.71
CA TYR A 774 -25.71 6.08 31.03
C TYR A 774 -26.72 5.06 30.48
N ALA A 775 -27.87 4.92 31.14
CA ALA A 775 -28.91 3.93 30.82
C ALA A 775 -29.51 4.03 29.40
N TYR A 776 -29.15 5.07 28.64
CA TYR A 776 -29.64 5.36 27.29
C TYR A 776 -28.57 5.19 26.18
N ALA A 777 -27.30 4.89 26.49
CA ALA A 777 -26.28 4.67 25.47
C ALA A 777 -26.31 3.22 24.96
N VAL A 778 -26.02 3.03 23.68
CA VAL A 778 -25.88 1.68 23.08
C VAL A 778 -24.40 1.33 23.05
N LYS A 779 -24.02 0.12 23.48
CA LYS A 779 -22.64 -0.35 23.30
C LYS A 779 -22.32 -0.44 21.81
N THR A 780 -21.07 -0.21 21.44
CA THR A 780 -20.60 -0.52 20.08
C THR A 780 -20.79 -2.00 19.77
N VAL A 781 -21.13 -2.32 18.52
CA VAL A 781 -21.21 -3.72 18.08
C VAL A 781 -19.85 -4.38 18.26
N ASN A 782 -19.83 -5.56 18.87
CA ASN A 782 -18.61 -6.32 19.19
C ASN A 782 -18.21 -7.31 18.08
N THR A 783 -19.03 -7.43 17.03
CA THR A 783 -18.84 -8.34 15.89
C THR A 783 -19.10 -7.62 14.58
N GLY A 784 -18.16 -7.66 13.65
CA GLY A 784 -18.23 -6.92 12.39
C GLY A 784 -18.01 -5.42 12.57
N ARG A 785 -18.05 -4.68 11.46
CA ARG A 785 -17.90 -3.22 11.42
C ARG A 785 -19.27 -2.57 11.28
N ALA A 786 -19.54 -1.49 12.01
CA ALA A 786 -20.76 -0.71 11.82
C ALA A 786 -20.84 -0.07 10.42
N VAL A 787 -22.00 -0.19 9.79
CA VAL A 787 -22.37 0.41 8.50
C VAL A 787 -23.48 1.41 8.81
N GLY A 788 -23.09 2.69 8.95
CA GLY A 788 -23.97 3.75 9.44
C GLY A 788 -24.25 3.72 10.96
N PRO A 789 -25.06 4.67 11.47
CA PRO A 789 -25.38 4.76 12.89
C PRO A 789 -26.39 3.68 13.32
N ALA A 790 -26.50 3.47 14.64
CA ALA A 790 -27.61 2.72 15.21
C ALA A 790 -28.87 3.58 15.25
N TYR A 791 -30.05 2.99 15.12
CA TYR A 791 -31.35 3.68 15.19
C TYR A 791 -32.23 3.10 16.29
N ARG A 792 -32.81 3.97 17.12
CA ARG A 792 -33.90 3.65 18.04
C ARG A 792 -35.22 3.83 17.30
N ILE A 793 -35.93 2.72 17.11
CA ILE A 793 -37.23 2.67 16.46
C ILE A 793 -38.26 2.36 17.54
N GLY A 794 -39.23 3.26 17.71
CA GLY A 794 -40.21 3.19 18.79
C GLY A 794 -41.66 3.09 18.29
N PRO A 795 -42.59 2.67 19.16
CA PRO A 795 -42.35 2.32 20.58
C PRO A 795 -41.89 0.86 20.73
N SER A 796 -40.97 0.59 21.65
CA SER A 796 -40.28 -0.70 21.80
C SER A 796 -41.05 -1.78 22.58
N GLY A 797 -42.31 -1.53 22.95
CA GLY A 797 -43.16 -2.49 23.67
C GLY A 797 -43.87 -3.52 22.78
N ASP A 798 -44.65 -4.40 23.40
CA ASP A 798 -45.48 -5.42 22.73
C ASP A 798 -46.76 -4.83 22.11
N ILE A 799 -46.59 -3.96 21.11
CA ILE A 799 -47.69 -3.24 20.46
C ILE A 799 -48.04 -3.75 19.05
N LEU A 800 -47.19 -4.61 18.47
CA LEU A 800 -47.35 -5.13 17.11
C LEU A 800 -48.11 -6.46 17.13
N SER A 801 -49.27 -6.50 16.45
CA SER A 801 -50.07 -7.72 16.28
C SER A 801 -49.53 -8.62 15.16
N THR A 802 -48.88 -8.02 14.16
CA THR A 802 -48.20 -8.64 13.03
C THR A 802 -46.80 -8.02 12.85
N PRO A 803 -45.81 -8.77 12.30
CA PRO A 803 -44.47 -8.22 12.04
C PRO A 803 -44.48 -7.02 11.08
N VAL A 804 -43.45 -6.19 11.19
CA VAL A 804 -43.20 -4.99 10.37
C VAL A 804 -41.86 -5.12 9.62
N THR A 805 -41.73 -4.43 8.49
CA THR A 805 -40.50 -4.48 7.69
C THR A 805 -39.63 -3.25 7.96
N LEU A 806 -38.35 -3.49 8.25
CA LEU A 806 -37.31 -2.47 8.31
C LEU A 806 -36.47 -2.55 7.03
N ARG A 807 -36.17 -1.40 6.44
CA ARG A 807 -35.24 -1.25 5.33
C ARG A 807 -34.15 -0.27 5.73
N PHE A 808 -32.91 -0.64 5.45
CA PHE A 808 -31.74 0.22 5.60
C PHE A 808 -31.11 0.40 4.22
N SER A 809 -31.10 1.63 3.73
CA SER A 809 -30.33 2.00 2.54
C SER A 809 -28.85 2.04 2.92
N TYR A 810 -27.98 1.58 2.01
CA TYR A 810 -26.54 1.70 2.12
C TYR A 810 -25.98 2.26 0.82
N SER A 811 -24.82 2.90 0.89
CA SER A 811 -24.06 3.41 -0.25
C SER A 811 -22.75 2.64 -0.42
N GLY A 812 -22.08 2.79 -1.57
CA GLY A 812 -20.71 2.28 -1.74
C GLY A 812 -19.75 2.86 -0.69
N TYR A 813 -19.99 4.11 -0.28
CA TYR A 813 -19.31 4.77 0.83
C TYR A 813 -19.55 4.06 2.17
N ASP A 814 -20.77 3.64 2.50
CA ASP A 814 -21.06 2.97 3.78
C ASP A 814 -20.40 1.59 3.90
N LEU A 815 -20.19 0.92 2.76
CA LEU A 815 -19.61 -0.41 2.69
C LEU A 815 -18.10 -0.40 2.86
N VAL A 816 -17.42 0.66 2.41
CA VAL A 816 -15.97 0.80 2.48
C VAL A 816 -15.27 -0.45 1.94
N GLY A 817 -15.65 -0.82 0.71
CA GLY A 817 -15.13 -2.00 -0.01
C GLY A 817 -15.70 -3.35 0.44
N ALA A 818 -16.53 -3.41 1.48
CA ALA A 818 -17.18 -4.66 1.89
C ALA A 818 -18.18 -5.14 0.81
N ASP A 819 -18.14 -6.44 0.51
CA ASP A 819 -19.17 -7.05 -0.34
C ASP A 819 -20.53 -6.92 0.37
N PRO A 820 -21.57 -6.36 -0.29
CA PRO A 820 -22.91 -6.24 0.27
C PRO A 820 -23.41 -7.54 0.92
N SER A 821 -23.06 -8.72 0.37
CA SER A 821 -23.45 -10.03 0.92
C SER A 821 -22.91 -10.31 2.32
N THR A 822 -21.94 -9.54 2.82
CA THR A 822 -21.43 -9.64 4.19
C THR A 822 -22.20 -8.78 5.18
N LEU A 823 -23.14 -7.95 4.70
CA LEU A 823 -23.95 -7.10 5.55
C LEU A 823 -24.89 -7.90 6.45
N ALA A 824 -25.14 -7.41 7.65
CA ALA A 824 -26.11 -7.99 8.57
C ALA A 824 -26.91 -6.88 9.28
N VAL A 825 -28.18 -7.15 9.59
CA VAL A 825 -28.97 -6.31 10.50
C VAL A 825 -28.82 -6.85 11.92
N MET A 826 -28.37 -5.99 12.82
CA MET A 826 -28.16 -6.27 14.24
C MET A 826 -29.26 -5.62 15.06
N ARG A 827 -29.73 -6.32 16.11
CA ARG A 827 -30.68 -5.84 17.10
C ARG A 827 -30.02 -5.81 18.48
N TYR A 828 -30.19 -4.71 19.21
CA TYR A 828 -29.68 -4.58 20.57
C TYR A 828 -30.72 -5.04 21.60
N LEU A 829 -30.35 -5.97 22.49
CA LEU A 829 -31.18 -6.50 23.56
C LEU A 829 -30.32 -6.84 24.79
N ASP A 830 -30.77 -6.47 25.99
CA ASP A 830 -30.12 -6.80 27.27
C ASP A 830 -28.61 -6.49 27.35
N GLY A 831 -28.18 -5.43 26.67
CA GLY A 831 -26.79 -4.97 26.69
C GLY A 831 -25.89 -5.60 25.63
N GLU A 832 -26.43 -6.42 24.72
CA GLU A 832 -25.70 -7.14 23.69
C GLU A 832 -26.38 -7.02 22.32
N TRP A 833 -25.62 -7.23 21.25
CA TRP A 833 -26.11 -7.20 19.86
C TRP A 833 -26.36 -8.61 19.34
N PHE A 834 -27.48 -8.80 18.65
CA PHE A 834 -27.89 -10.05 18.04
C PHE A 834 -28.18 -9.85 16.56
N ARG A 835 -27.61 -10.69 15.69
CA ARG A 835 -27.97 -10.71 14.28
C ARG A 835 -29.40 -11.20 14.12
N ILE A 836 -30.18 -10.52 13.29
CA ILE A 836 -31.52 -10.95 12.89
C ILE A 836 -31.56 -11.31 11.39
N PRO A 837 -32.50 -12.16 10.96
CA PRO A 837 -32.68 -12.50 9.56
C PRO A 837 -32.91 -11.25 8.70
N CYS A 838 -32.22 -11.20 7.57
CA CYS A 838 -32.26 -10.08 6.64
C CYS A 838 -31.95 -10.54 5.21
N TYR A 839 -32.25 -9.68 4.24
CA TYR A 839 -32.01 -9.90 2.80
C TYR A 839 -31.48 -8.63 2.15
N ILE A 840 -30.71 -8.76 1.07
CA ILE A 840 -30.07 -7.63 0.39
C ILE A 840 -30.64 -7.43 -1.02
N ASP A 841 -31.25 -6.27 -1.26
CA ASP A 841 -31.53 -5.79 -2.62
C ASP A 841 -30.35 -4.96 -3.12
N ARG A 842 -29.42 -5.59 -3.85
CA ARG A 842 -28.25 -4.90 -4.41
C ARG A 842 -28.59 -3.87 -5.47
N ASN A 843 -29.72 -4.05 -6.19
CA ASN A 843 -30.09 -3.13 -7.26
C ASN A 843 -30.56 -1.79 -6.72
N ASN A 844 -31.14 -1.79 -5.52
CA ASN A 844 -31.61 -0.59 -4.84
C ASN A 844 -30.71 -0.20 -3.66
N SER A 845 -29.62 -0.92 -3.42
CA SER A 845 -28.71 -0.76 -2.28
C SER A 845 -29.43 -0.73 -0.93
N VAL A 846 -30.30 -1.72 -0.71
CA VAL A 846 -31.10 -1.83 0.53
C VAL A 846 -30.86 -3.17 1.20
N ILE A 847 -30.68 -3.18 2.52
CA ILE A 847 -30.80 -4.39 3.35
C ILE A 847 -32.09 -4.32 4.16
N SER A 848 -32.89 -5.38 4.12
CA SER A 848 -34.21 -5.43 4.76
C SER A 848 -34.27 -6.52 5.83
N ALA A 849 -35.01 -6.28 6.91
CA ALA A 849 -35.30 -7.25 7.96
C ALA A 849 -36.75 -7.14 8.43
N THR A 850 -37.43 -8.27 8.60
CA THR A 850 -38.77 -8.30 9.19
C THR A 850 -38.68 -8.54 10.69
N VAL A 851 -39.29 -7.64 11.49
CA VAL A 851 -39.21 -7.65 12.95
C VAL A 851 -40.58 -7.69 13.58
N ASP A 852 -40.71 -8.39 14.69
CA ASP A 852 -41.97 -8.58 15.41
C ASP A 852 -42.08 -7.70 16.66
N ARG A 853 -41.01 -6.96 16.95
CA ARG A 853 -40.87 -6.02 18.05
C ARG A 853 -39.88 -4.93 17.62
N LEU A 854 -40.22 -3.68 17.89
CA LEU A 854 -39.32 -2.56 17.67
C LEU A 854 -38.24 -2.48 18.77
N GLY A 855 -37.30 -1.55 18.63
CA GLY A 855 -36.13 -1.47 19.49
C GLY A 855 -34.98 -0.73 18.82
N THR A 856 -33.75 -1.14 19.14
CA THR A 856 -32.55 -0.54 18.56
C THR A 856 -31.92 -1.47 17.54
N PHE A 857 -31.61 -0.93 16.37
CA PHE A 857 -31.08 -1.68 15.23
C PHE A 857 -29.88 -0.98 14.60
N GLN A 858 -28.98 -1.73 13.98
CA GLN A 858 -27.82 -1.21 13.24
C GLN A 858 -27.43 -2.18 12.14
N VAL A 859 -26.85 -1.68 11.04
CA VAL A 859 -26.26 -2.53 9.99
C VAL A 859 -24.77 -2.71 10.27
N THR A 860 -24.23 -3.89 9.98
CA THR A 860 -22.78 -4.17 10.08
C THR A 860 -22.24 -4.91 8.87
N SER A 861 -20.95 -4.75 8.53
CA SER A 861 -20.19 -5.51 7.53
C SER A 861 -19.17 -6.45 8.18
N ASP A 862 -18.56 -7.35 7.39
CA ASP A 862 -17.64 -8.41 7.85
C ASP A 862 -18.29 -9.45 8.77
N PHE A 863 -19.39 -10.02 8.30
CA PHE A 863 -20.02 -11.16 8.95
C PHE A 863 -19.61 -12.47 8.24
N ARG A 864 -19.13 -13.48 8.99
CA ARG A 864 -18.68 -14.78 8.45
C ARG A 864 -19.77 -15.62 7.77
N GLN A 865 -20.99 -15.12 7.71
CA GLN A 865 -22.13 -15.79 7.07
C GLN A 865 -22.72 -14.81 6.05
N HIS A 866 -22.83 -15.25 4.80
CA HIS A 866 -23.47 -14.45 3.76
C HIS A 866 -24.93 -14.18 4.11
N THR A 867 -25.36 -12.96 3.87
CA THR A 867 -26.78 -12.58 3.84
C THR A 867 -27.29 -12.82 2.43
N PRO A 868 -28.41 -13.54 2.28
CA PRO A 868 -28.99 -13.83 0.99
C PRO A 868 -29.43 -12.55 0.27
N ASP A 869 -29.26 -12.53 -1.05
CA ASP A 869 -29.83 -11.48 -1.90
C ASP A 869 -31.37 -11.57 -1.90
N LEU A 870 -32.02 -10.43 -2.15
CA LEU A 870 -33.45 -10.36 -2.41
C LEU A 870 -33.74 -11.33 -3.57
N PRO A 871 -34.65 -12.30 -3.42
CA PRO A 871 -34.61 -13.50 -4.23
C PRO A 871 -34.89 -13.23 -5.71
N SER A 872 -33.86 -13.41 -6.55
CA SER A 872 -34.04 -14.15 -7.79
C SER A 872 -33.80 -15.63 -7.47
N MET A 873 -34.87 -16.43 -7.44
CA MET A 873 -34.89 -17.92 -7.29
C MET A 873 -35.11 -18.49 -5.88
N THR A 874 -36.23 -19.22 -5.76
CA THR A 874 -36.44 -20.58 -5.22
C THR A 874 -35.56 -21.14 -4.07
N GLU A 875 -35.19 -20.38 -3.06
CA GLU A 875 -34.74 -20.92 -1.77
C GLU A 875 -35.65 -20.48 -0.62
N VAL A 876 -36.12 -21.45 0.17
CA VAL A 876 -36.86 -21.21 1.41
C VAL A 876 -35.86 -21.35 2.56
N GLU A 877 -35.40 -20.22 3.08
CA GLU A 877 -34.60 -20.20 4.29
C GLU A 877 -35.51 -19.92 5.49
N VAL A 878 -35.60 -20.88 6.41
CA VAL A 878 -36.34 -20.68 7.66
C VAL A 878 -35.37 -20.47 8.80
N THR A 879 -35.39 -19.25 9.32
CA THR A 879 -34.62 -18.82 10.47
C THR A 879 -35.52 -18.75 11.69
N THR A 880 -35.01 -19.16 12.85
CA THR A 880 -35.66 -18.89 14.14
C THR A 880 -34.94 -17.72 14.78
N ASN A 881 -35.63 -16.60 15.04
CA ASN A 881 -35.05 -15.47 15.76
C ASN A 881 -34.63 -15.93 17.17
N TYR A 882 -33.33 -16.05 17.40
CA TYR A 882 -32.76 -16.23 18.73
C TYR A 882 -32.18 -14.88 19.18
N PRO A 883 -32.50 -14.36 20.39
CA PRO A 883 -33.36 -14.95 21.41
C PRO A 883 -34.77 -14.35 21.34
N SER A 884 -35.74 -15.02 20.71
CA SER A 884 -37.15 -14.70 20.97
C SER A 884 -37.58 -15.42 22.24
N GLU A 885 -37.83 -14.66 23.30
CA GLU A 885 -38.18 -15.22 24.61
C GLU A 885 -39.61 -15.81 24.68
N ASN A 886 -40.42 -15.90 23.62
CA ASN A 886 -41.71 -16.60 23.75
C ASN A 886 -42.45 -17.19 22.53
N ASP A 887 -42.07 -17.04 21.25
CA ASP A 887 -42.76 -17.74 20.14
C ASP A 887 -41.84 -17.86 18.90
N PRO A 888 -41.73 -19.03 18.22
CA PRO A 888 -40.94 -19.15 16.98
C PRO A 888 -41.56 -18.35 15.83
N LEU A 889 -40.74 -17.54 15.17
CA LEU A 889 -41.06 -16.94 13.88
C LEU A 889 -40.57 -17.85 12.76
N ILE A 890 -41.37 -17.96 11.70
CA ILE A 890 -41.06 -18.72 10.48
C ILE A 890 -41.10 -17.71 9.33
N SER A 891 -39.93 -17.35 8.82
CA SER A 891 -39.79 -16.50 7.64
C SER A 891 -39.67 -17.36 6.38
N PHE A 892 -40.29 -16.93 5.29
CA PHE A 892 -40.10 -17.49 3.94
C PHE A 892 -40.38 -16.41 2.90
N ALA A 893 -39.79 -16.53 1.71
CA ALA A 893 -40.05 -15.61 0.61
C ALA A 893 -40.63 -16.37 -0.60
N VAL A 894 -41.46 -15.68 -1.38
CA VAL A 894 -41.99 -16.21 -2.65
C VAL A 894 -41.69 -15.24 -3.79
N ALA A 895 -41.14 -15.76 -4.89
CA ALA A 895 -40.71 -14.97 -6.05
C ALA A 895 -41.86 -14.52 -6.98
N ARG A 896 -43.07 -15.00 -6.71
CA ARG A 896 -44.31 -14.68 -7.44
C ARG A 896 -45.50 -15.13 -6.61
N GLU A 897 -46.69 -14.70 -6.99
CA GLU A 897 -47.90 -15.22 -6.35
C GLU A 897 -47.96 -16.75 -6.46
N VAL A 898 -47.98 -17.43 -5.31
CA VAL A 898 -47.95 -18.90 -5.24
C VAL A 898 -48.77 -19.40 -4.05
N GLU A 899 -49.37 -20.59 -4.20
CA GLU A 899 -50.03 -21.26 -3.08
C GLU A 899 -48.98 -21.79 -2.09
N VAL A 900 -49.05 -21.32 -0.84
CA VAL A 900 -48.19 -21.77 0.25
C VAL A 900 -49.04 -22.41 1.34
N SER A 901 -48.55 -23.51 1.92
CA SER A 901 -49.07 -24.07 3.16
C SER A 901 -47.96 -24.28 4.18
N VAL A 902 -48.18 -23.80 5.40
CA VAL A 902 -47.26 -23.93 6.53
C VAL A 902 -47.98 -24.67 7.65
N GLU A 903 -47.53 -25.88 7.95
CA GLU A 903 -48.19 -26.81 8.87
C GLU A 903 -47.22 -27.29 9.95
N VAL A 904 -47.68 -27.42 11.20
CA VAL A 904 -46.86 -27.92 12.33
C VAL A 904 -47.31 -29.32 12.72
N PHE A 905 -46.34 -30.22 12.93
CA PHE A 905 -46.51 -31.61 13.31
C PHE A 905 -45.82 -31.89 14.65
N ASP A 906 -46.40 -32.76 15.47
CA ASP A 906 -45.70 -33.29 16.66
C ASP A 906 -44.67 -34.37 16.28
N ALA A 907 -43.87 -34.82 17.24
CA ALA A 907 -42.83 -35.83 17.03
C ALA A 907 -43.34 -37.19 16.51
N SER A 908 -44.66 -37.45 16.55
CA SER A 908 -45.28 -38.66 15.96
C SER A 908 -45.72 -38.46 14.50
N GLY A 909 -45.53 -37.27 13.95
CA GLY A 909 -45.98 -36.90 12.59
C GLY A 909 -47.47 -36.53 12.54
N ARG A 910 -48.12 -36.31 13.68
CA ARG A 910 -49.51 -35.84 13.71
C ARG A 910 -49.54 -34.33 13.55
N LYS A 911 -50.32 -33.83 12.59
CA LYS A 911 -50.54 -32.39 12.39
C LYS A 911 -51.25 -31.79 13.60
N VAL A 912 -50.62 -30.79 14.22
CA VAL A 912 -51.10 -30.11 15.42
C VAL A 912 -51.57 -28.68 15.14
N SER A 913 -51.05 -28.03 14.09
CA SER A 913 -51.46 -26.67 13.71
C SER A 913 -51.29 -26.42 12.20
N THR A 914 -52.05 -25.47 11.66
CA THR A 914 -51.84 -24.91 10.31
C THR A 914 -51.68 -23.40 10.49
N LEU A 915 -50.49 -22.90 10.20
CA LEU A 915 -50.12 -21.50 10.45
C LEU A 915 -50.47 -20.59 9.27
N ALA A 916 -50.37 -21.12 8.06
CA ALA A 916 -50.81 -20.45 6.84
C ALA A 916 -51.28 -21.46 5.81
N LYS A 917 -52.27 -21.05 5.00
CA LYS A 917 -52.70 -21.77 3.80
C LYS A 917 -53.42 -20.82 2.84
N GLY A 918 -52.86 -20.58 1.66
CA GLY A 918 -53.47 -19.73 0.63
C GLY A 918 -52.47 -19.22 -0.39
N ASN A 919 -52.90 -18.30 -1.25
CA ASN A 919 -52.00 -17.60 -2.17
C ASN A 919 -51.25 -16.49 -1.43
N PHE A 920 -49.93 -16.50 -1.54
CA PHE A 920 -49.06 -15.47 -1.01
C PHE A 920 -48.50 -14.66 -2.17
N SER A 921 -48.63 -13.33 -2.11
CA SER A 921 -48.05 -12.42 -3.11
C SER A 921 -46.53 -12.48 -3.07
N GLU A 922 -45.90 -12.07 -4.17
CA GLU A 922 -44.45 -11.85 -4.24
C GLU A 922 -43.93 -11.07 -3.02
N GLY A 923 -42.85 -11.53 -2.41
CA GLY A 923 -42.23 -10.91 -1.24
C GLY A 923 -41.97 -11.87 -0.06
N GLU A 924 -41.42 -11.31 1.03
CA GLU A 924 -41.21 -12.02 2.30
C GLU A 924 -42.51 -12.14 3.09
N HIS A 925 -42.66 -13.27 3.77
CA HIS A 925 -43.75 -13.56 4.68
C HIS A 925 -43.20 -14.14 5.96
N VAL A 926 -43.57 -13.54 7.09
CA VAL A 926 -43.18 -14.02 8.41
C VAL A 926 -44.42 -14.44 9.18
N ILE A 927 -44.42 -15.68 9.67
CA ILE A 927 -45.52 -16.24 10.44
C ILE A 927 -45.05 -16.56 11.86
N ARG A 928 -45.81 -16.08 12.85
CA ARG A 928 -45.60 -16.41 14.26
C ARG A 928 -46.35 -17.69 14.64
N TRP A 929 -45.65 -18.66 15.23
CA TRP A 929 -46.29 -19.81 15.85
C TRP A 929 -46.40 -19.62 17.37
N LYS A 930 -47.64 -19.51 17.87
CA LYS A 930 -47.93 -19.26 19.30
C LYS A 930 -47.80 -20.47 20.23
N GLY A 931 -47.20 -21.57 19.76
CA GLY A 931 -47.16 -22.83 20.49
C GLY A 931 -48.54 -23.45 20.76
N THR A 932 -49.57 -23.12 19.98
CA THR A 932 -50.94 -23.61 20.17
C THR A 932 -51.37 -24.63 19.11
N ASP A 933 -52.32 -25.50 19.49
CA ASP A 933 -52.98 -26.44 18.60
C ASP A 933 -54.12 -25.77 17.79
N MET A 934 -54.75 -26.53 16.89
CA MET A 934 -55.88 -26.06 16.08
C MET A 934 -57.11 -25.57 16.88
N THR A 935 -57.17 -25.82 18.19
CA THR A 935 -58.24 -25.34 19.09
C THR A 935 -57.84 -24.11 19.90
N GLY A 936 -56.63 -23.59 19.68
CA GLY A 936 -56.05 -22.47 20.42
C GLY A 936 -55.47 -22.87 21.79
N LYS A 937 -55.36 -24.17 22.08
CA LYS A 937 -54.82 -24.67 23.35
C LYS A 937 -53.31 -24.81 23.25
N SER A 938 -52.58 -24.37 24.28
CA SER A 938 -51.11 -24.53 24.35
C SER A 938 -50.71 -26.00 24.24
N LEU A 939 -49.70 -26.25 23.40
CA LEU A 939 -49.10 -27.54 23.14
C LEU A 939 -48.07 -27.89 24.23
N ALA A 940 -47.75 -29.19 24.38
CA ALA A 940 -46.77 -29.60 25.38
C ALA A 940 -45.35 -29.16 24.98
N LYS A 941 -44.50 -28.85 25.96
CA LYS A 941 -43.07 -28.61 25.72
C LYS A 941 -42.44 -29.79 24.98
N GLY A 942 -41.66 -29.53 23.95
CA GLY A 942 -41.07 -30.60 23.14
C GLY A 942 -40.66 -30.18 21.73
N ILE A 943 -40.28 -31.19 20.94
CA ILE A 943 -39.87 -31.03 19.55
C ILE A 943 -41.09 -31.14 18.64
N TYR A 944 -41.20 -30.18 17.72
CA TYR A 944 -42.20 -30.12 16.67
C TYR A 944 -41.51 -29.99 15.32
N PHE A 945 -42.26 -30.25 14.24
CA PHE A 945 -41.77 -30.12 12.88
C PHE A 945 -42.68 -29.18 12.10
N CYS A 946 -42.16 -28.08 11.59
CA CYS A 946 -42.85 -27.20 10.65
C CYS A 946 -42.60 -27.69 9.23
N ARG A 947 -43.64 -27.82 8.43
CA ARG A 947 -43.56 -28.18 7.02
C ARG A 947 -44.07 -27.04 6.18
N LEU A 948 -43.23 -26.53 5.29
CA LEU A 948 -43.60 -25.52 4.30
C LEU A 948 -43.73 -26.20 2.94
N ARG A 949 -44.86 -25.94 2.26
CA ARG A 949 -45.17 -26.50 0.95
C ARG A 949 -45.60 -25.43 -0.03
N THR A 950 -44.99 -25.46 -1.20
CA THR A 950 -45.40 -24.79 -2.44
C THR A 950 -45.47 -25.83 -3.57
N PRO A 951 -45.90 -25.50 -4.80
CA PRO A 951 -45.80 -26.41 -5.94
C PRO A 951 -44.36 -26.85 -6.27
N GLU A 952 -43.36 -26.08 -5.86
CA GLU A 952 -41.95 -26.27 -6.22
C GLU A 952 -41.09 -26.75 -5.04
N ILE A 953 -41.55 -26.56 -3.80
CA ILE A 953 -40.77 -26.79 -2.57
C ILE A 953 -41.60 -27.57 -1.53
N ASP A 954 -40.98 -28.53 -0.84
CA ASP A 954 -41.56 -29.27 0.28
C ASP A 954 -40.51 -29.47 1.38
N GLU A 955 -40.35 -28.46 2.24
CA GLU A 955 -39.31 -28.37 3.26
C GLU A 955 -39.85 -28.65 4.66
N THR A 956 -39.02 -29.26 5.53
CA THR A 956 -39.40 -29.58 6.91
C THR A 956 -38.33 -29.16 7.91
N LEU A 957 -38.75 -28.43 8.96
CA LEU A 957 -37.88 -27.77 9.92
C LEU A 957 -38.21 -28.18 11.33
N LYS A 958 -37.18 -28.33 12.16
CA LYS A 958 -37.33 -28.67 13.57
C LYS A 958 -37.61 -27.41 14.39
N LEU A 959 -38.70 -27.40 15.13
CA LEU A 959 -39.05 -26.38 16.11
C LEU A 959 -38.93 -26.94 17.53
N ILE A 960 -38.58 -26.08 18.48
CA ILE A 960 -38.52 -26.42 19.91
C ILE A 960 -39.49 -25.50 20.65
N HIS A 961 -40.46 -26.09 21.36
CA HIS A 961 -41.40 -25.35 22.21
C HIS A 961 -40.99 -25.54 23.68
N LEU A 962 -40.69 -24.43 24.36
CA LEU A 962 -40.09 -24.43 25.71
C LEU A 962 -41.05 -24.01 26.83
N HIS A 963 -42.23 -23.48 26.52
CA HIS A 963 -43.12 -22.84 27.50
C HIS A 963 -44.40 -23.61 27.80
#